data_AF-A0A8J9WSJ8-F1
#
_entry.id   AF-A0A8J9WSJ8-F1
#
_cell.length_a   1.000
_cell.length_b   1.000
_cell.length_c   1.000
_cell.angle_alpha   90.00
_cell.angle_beta   90.00
_cell.angle_gamma   90.00
#
_symmetry.space_group_name_H-M   'P 1'
#
loop_
_entity.id
_entity.type
_entity.pdbx_description
1 polymer ?
#
loop_
_entity_poly.entity_id
_entity_poly.type
_entity_poly.pdbx_seq_one_letter_code
_entity_poly.pdbx_strand_id
1 'polypeptide(L)'
;MSVRMRTIGAILVAAFVLSAVAGQSSVDLGACSPIGPRVACGWNGIDESTCRGMRCCYTPGPDNIGGVTFGLPTCYKANGGDASYEVAGGALQKGGGPMIGTGNLTLALNGTMPFLGVDISSLGFQAESVDQGILRVKIGAPGRWEVPQDKLFTNTVRGNTDGSPLLELKYSASPFGFAVVRADGRKDFPLFNTAGSRLVFKDQYIEISSAIPANATLYGLGENAPSTGLVLRRNGIPYTLWTRDQAPNVPNVNDYGAHPFIMDVRPGGEAHGVLLMNSNGMDVVLTPTAMQFRIIGGILDLYFLAGPTPMAVLNQLTSIIGRPFMPPYWTLGLMQSKVGYMTVDYCNEVVTNYSRARIPLETFITDGQYADGYMDFTLSDGYPLKAFRSFVDKLHAKGQRWAPIINPQIHIKPGYSAYDTGIAEGVFIKDISGKPYVGQLWPGAVHFPDFWNDTTRRWWTDQLQAFHRELPFDGLWLDMNEASNFCTGDVCYDTGMAGPATDFICKMDCRMGPYAANGAPNVPPKGIFNPPYTINNNLTQVNITVKTIAPTARYLDGELEYNKHSLYGLTTVIATSNALNSLINKRPFVLTRSTFLGSGAYAAHWTGNAFIGADICGFQSIATEELCARWAAAGAWQPFSRNHHSTGFQEFYLRPTIRSLAQKAFAWRLRALPYHYTAFYDAHAFGCSVMRPLFFSFPDDSTTSHIHLQWMLGDAIMVAPILDQGVVSSSAYLPPGVWYDLYNHTAIDASAAGLNTTVQAGLADNPPVFVLGGNIVPLGPQGTNTTTGLRAGNLTLLVAFPSASSPHFERCGQGCGSRNGYGNRVACGHMYLDQGDELDVGTAQNNYLAFEAREVTHPGARTQGSFAVYWPGPPGSAGAEGCTANVTWPILDTVTVMGVGPVDLTSVTFMDIGRQSDPSSAFGIPGTAVVSSQSVTSMPLLANQSTPSLQPVPKIVYNPKTKELNISALGYQLRCPNGLKITWLPQANGGALSQMPTIEPVTIAAESSNSSTQTTIVATPIATMVDASPPFPATVTFPDMPLQQDAAPIDATVEAPMGWPAVWPPSFAPGDAPAVPTPAPAPSPRGAVSALSQQAPPVAGG
;
A
#
# COMPACT_ATOMS: atom_id res chain seq x y z
N MET A 1 -75.57 -21.39 -47.10
CA MET A 1 -75.15 -20.04 -46.67
C MET A 1 -74.31 -20.05 -45.37
N SER A 2 -74.69 -20.82 -44.35
CA SER A 2 -74.05 -20.85 -43.02
C SER A 2 -72.54 -21.16 -42.95
N VAL A 3 -71.96 -21.88 -43.93
CA VAL A 3 -70.54 -22.29 -43.89
C VAL A 3 -69.57 -21.09 -44.04
N ARG A 4 -69.85 -20.12 -44.92
CA ARG A 4 -68.94 -18.97 -45.15
C ARG A 4 -68.82 -18.00 -43.97
N MET A 5 -69.83 -17.91 -43.10
CA MET A 5 -69.78 -17.03 -41.93
C MET A 5 -68.88 -17.56 -40.81
N ARG A 6 -68.77 -18.89 -40.63
CA ARG A 6 -67.92 -19.47 -39.58
C ARG A 6 -66.42 -19.26 -39.87
N THR A 7 -66.00 -19.36 -41.14
CA THR A 7 -64.60 -19.11 -41.53
C THR A 7 -64.20 -17.65 -41.32
N ILE A 8 -65.08 -16.70 -41.67
CA ILE A 8 -64.81 -15.26 -41.49
C ILE A 8 -64.75 -14.90 -40.00
N GLY A 9 -65.63 -15.45 -39.16
CA GLY A 9 -65.57 -15.27 -37.71
C GLY A 9 -64.27 -15.81 -37.10
N ALA A 10 -63.83 -17.01 -37.50
CA ALA A 10 -62.57 -17.60 -37.04
C ALA A 10 -61.35 -16.76 -37.46
N ILE A 11 -61.32 -16.24 -38.70
CA ILE A 11 -60.24 -15.39 -39.21
C ILE A 11 -60.22 -14.03 -38.49
N LEU A 12 -61.37 -13.43 -38.19
CA LEU A 12 -61.42 -12.17 -37.43
C LEU A 12 -61.03 -12.33 -35.96
N VAL A 13 -61.42 -13.43 -35.30
CA VAL A 13 -60.95 -13.72 -33.93
C VAL A 13 -59.45 -14.03 -33.93
N ALA A 14 -58.93 -14.78 -34.90
CA ALA A 14 -57.49 -14.99 -35.04
C ALA A 14 -56.75 -13.66 -35.29
N ALA A 15 -57.27 -12.78 -36.14
CA ALA A 15 -56.68 -11.46 -36.39
C ALA A 15 -56.71 -10.55 -35.13
N PHE A 16 -57.78 -10.59 -34.34
CA PHE A 16 -57.84 -9.85 -33.07
C PHE A 16 -56.87 -10.40 -32.02
N VAL A 17 -56.70 -11.72 -31.95
CA VAL A 17 -55.72 -12.35 -31.04
C VAL A 17 -54.29 -12.09 -31.50
N LEU A 18 -53.99 -12.14 -32.81
CA LEU A 18 -52.66 -11.79 -33.32
C LEU A 18 -52.35 -10.29 -33.15
N SER A 19 -53.32 -9.38 -33.31
CA SER A 19 -53.10 -7.95 -33.05
C SER A 19 -52.98 -7.62 -31.55
N ALA A 20 -53.58 -8.42 -30.66
CA ALA A 20 -53.34 -8.34 -29.22
C ALA A 20 -51.95 -8.87 -28.80
N VAL A 21 -51.34 -9.75 -29.59
CA VAL A 21 -49.97 -10.28 -29.36
C VAL A 21 -48.90 -9.45 -30.09
N ALA A 22 -49.25 -8.72 -31.14
CA ALA A 22 -48.39 -7.74 -31.82
C ALA A 22 -48.05 -6.50 -30.97
N GLY A 23 -48.60 -6.39 -29.76
CA GLY A 23 -48.17 -5.45 -28.72
C GLY A 23 -46.83 -5.80 -28.08
N GLN A 24 -45.85 -6.29 -28.85
CA GLN A 24 -44.47 -6.44 -28.39
C GLN A 24 -43.81 -5.08 -28.28
N SER A 25 -44.02 -4.40 -27.15
CA SER A 25 -43.13 -3.35 -26.69
C SER A 25 -41.73 -3.95 -26.52
N SER A 26 -40.84 -3.74 -27.48
CA SER A 26 -39.42 -4.05 -27.32
C SER A 26 -38.92 -3.33 -26.07
N VAL A 27 -38.24 -4.05 -25.17
CA VAL A 27 -37.56 -3.41 -24.05
C VAL A 27 -36.55 -2.44 -24.66
N ASP A 28 -36.66 -1.17 -24.31
CA ASP A 28 -35.76 -0.14 -24.85
C ASP A 28 -34.31 -0.55 -24.58
N LEU A 29 -33.50 -0.57 -25.64
CA LEU A 29 -32.09 -0.94 -25.54
C LEU A 29 -31.28 0.10 -24.76
N GLY A 30 -31.75 1.36 -24.69
CA GLY A 30 -31.23 2.37 -23.76
C GLY A 30 -31.51 2.04 -22.29
N ALA A 31 -32.72 1.55 -21.99
CA ALA A 31 -33.08 1.05 -20.66
C ALA A 31 -32.36 -0.26 -20.27
N CYS A 32 -31.89 -1.05 -21.25
CA CYS A 32 -31.08 -2.26 -21.05
C CYS A 32 -29.57 -1.98 -21.00
N SER A 33 -29.13 -1.03 -20.18
CA SER A 33 -27.72 -0.85 -19.90
C SER A 33 -27.12 -2.10 -19.23
N PRO A 34 -26.16 -2.81 -19.86
CA PRO A 34 -25.44 -3.92 -19.22
C PRO A 34 -24.50 -3.44 -18.11
N ILE A 35 -24.29 -2.11 -18.06
CA ILE A 35 -23.57 -1.33 -17.07
C ILE A 35 -24.56 -0.63 -16.11
N GLY A 36 -25.80 -1.07 -16.00
CA GLY A 36 -26.68 -0.67 -14.90
C GLY A 36 -26.59 -1.64 -13.70
N PRO A 37 -27.26 -1.35 -12.58
CA PRO A 37 -27.44 -2.32 -11.50
C PRO A 37 -28.19 -3.56 -12.00
N ARG A 38 -27.69 -4.77 -11.75
CA ARG A 38 -28.34 -6.01 -12.25
C ARG A 38 -29.25 -6.63 -11.21
N VAL A 39 -30.46 -6.07 -11.05
CA VAL A 39 -31.52 -6.71 -10.26
C VAL A 39 -32.06 -7.91 -11.03
N ALA A 40 -31.89 -9.12 -10.49
CA ALA A 40 -32.31 -10.35 -11.13
C ALA A 40 -33.78 -10.33 -11.62
N CYS A 41 -34.02 -10.92 -12.78
CA CYS A 41 -35.34 -11.14 -13.35
C CYS A 41 -35.46 -12.59 -13.81
N GLY A 42 -36.32 -13.37 -13.14
CA GLY A 42 -36.33 -14.83 -13.27
C GLY A 42 -35.18 -15.50 -12.53
N TRP A 43 -34.66 -16.58 -13.11
CA TRP A 43 -33.73 -17.53 -12.48
C TRP A 43 -32.38 -17.61 -13.20
N ASN A 44 -31.35 -18.14 -12.54
CA ASN A 44 -30.04 -18.37 -13.17
C ASN A 44 -30.14 -19.46 -14.26
N GLY A 45 -29.36 -19.33 -15.33
CA GLY A 45 -29.41 -20.24 -16.49
C GLY A 45 -30.63 -20.06 -17.39
N ILE A 46 -31.44 -19.01 -17.20
CA ILE A 46 -32.51 -18.64 -18.13
C ILE A 46 -31.95 -18.23 -19.50
N ASP A 47 -32.64 -18.61 -20.57
CA ASP A 47 -32.28 -18.23 -21.94
C ASP A 47 -32.74 -16.80 -22.30
N GLU A 48 -32.16 -16.27 -23.37
CA GLU A 48 -32.46 -14.93 -23.86
C GLU A 48 -33.95 -14.73 -24.23
N SER A 49 -34.59 -15.72 -24.83
CA SER A 49 -35.97 -15.59 -25.31
C SER A 49 -36.98 -15.57 -24.16
N THR A 50 -36.79 -16.42 -23.15
CA THR A 50 -37.61 -16.39 -21.92
C THR A 50 -37.33 -15.12 -21.11
N CYS A 51 -36.06 -14.68 -21.02
CA CYS A 51 -35.71 -13.42 -20.36
C CYS A 51 -36.41 -12.21 -20.98
N ARG A 52 -36.28 -12.04 -22.31
CA ARG A 52 -36.93 -10.94 -23.03
C ARG A 52 -38.45 -11.08 -23.03
N GLY A 53 -38.98 -12.30 -23.01
CA GLY A 53 -40.40 -12.61 -22.81
C GLY A 53 -40.98 -12.09 -21.49
N MET A 54 -40.18 -12.09 -20.41
CA MET A 54 -40.53 -11.44 -19.13
C MET A 54 -40.38 -9.91 -19.15
N ARG A 55 -40.13 -9.29 -20.31
CA ARG A 55 -39.83 -7.86 -20.49
C ARG A 55 -38.57 -7.40 -19.74
N CYS A 56 -37.59 -8.30 -19.64
CA CYS A 56 -36.33 -8.05 -18.95
C CYS A 56 -35.14 -8.00 -19.92
N CYS A 57 -34.06 -7.41 -19.44
CA CYS A 57 -32.83 -7.21 -20.17
C CYS A 57 -31.97 -8.46 -20.06
N TYR A 58 -31.61 -9.02 -21.20
CA TYR A 58 -30.63 -10.09 -21.28
C TYR A 58 -29.25 -9.52 -21.60
N THR A 59 -28.26 -9.95 -20.84
CA THR A 59 -26.84 -9.80 -21.20
C THR A 59 -26.15 -11.07 -20.73
N PRO A 60 -25.64 -11.93 -21.63
CA PRO A 60 -24.92 -13.12 -21.21
C PRO A 60 -23.78 -12.74 -20.25
N GLY A 61 -23.53 -13.59 -19.27
CA GLY A 61 -22.39 -13.42 -18.38
C GLY A 61 -21.09 -13.56 -19.18
N PRO A 62 -20.00 -12.88 -18.80
CA PRO A 62 -18.70 -13.16 -19.39
C PRO A 62 -18.29 -14.59 -19.01
N ASP A 63 -17.99 -15.42 -20.00
CA ASP A 63 -17.53 -16.79 -19.77
C ASP A 63 -16.22 -16.81 -18.97
N ASN A 64 -16.31 -17.29 -17.73
CA ASN A 64 -15.21 -17.78 -16.86
C ASN A 64 -13.86 -17.05 -16.97
N ILE A 65 -13.77 -15.77 -16.55
CA ILE A 65 -12.47 -15.12 -16.39
C ILE A 65 -11.71 -15.82 -15.25
N GLY A 66 -10.61 -16.51 -15.58
CA GLY A 66 -9.79 -17.24 -14.60
C GLY A 66 -10.50 -18.44 -13.94
N GLY A 67 -11.57 -18.96 -14.54
CA GLY A 67 -12.34 -20.07 -13.96
C GLY A 67 -13.35 -19.69 -12.88
N VAL A 68 -13.52 -18.40 -12.57
CA VAL A 68 -14.53 -17.92 -11.60
C VAL A 68 -15.84 -17.59 -12.32
N THR A 69 -16.93 -18.22 -11.89
CA THR A 69 -18.29 -17.91 -12.34
C THR A 69 -18.78 -16.62 -11.67
N PHE A 70 -19.02 -15.56 -12.45
CA PHE A 70 -19.54 -14.30 -11.90
C PHE A 70 -21.01 -14.43 -11.46
N GLY A 71 -21.32 -13.91 -10.26
CA GLY A 71 -22.68 -13.95 -9.70
C GLY A 71 -23.69 -13.02 -10.37
N LEU A 72 -23.25 -12.09 -11.23
CA LEU A 72 -24.09 -11.06 -11.84
C LEU A 72 -25.22 -11.66 -12.70
N PRO A 73 -26.51 -11.34 -12.43
CA PRO A 73 -27.63 -11.88 -13.20
C PRO A 73 -27.53 -11.63 -14.71
N THR A 74 -27.69 -12.71 -15.49
CA THR A 74 -27.71 -12.64 -16.97
C THR A 74 -29.03 -12.09 -17.49
N CYS A 75 -30.14 -12.43 -16.83
CA CYS A 75 -31.42 -11.76 -16.98
C CYS A 75 -31.66 -10.82 -15.79
N TYR A 76 -31.85 -9.54 -16.08
CA TYR A 76 -32.05 -8.49 -15.08
C TYR A 76 -33.15 -7.51 -15.52
N LYS A 77 -33.73 -6.79 -14.56
CA LYS A 77 -34.76 -5.78 -14.83
C LYS A 77 -34.14 -4.63 -15.64
N ALA A 78 -34.94 -3.99 -16.49
CA ALA A 78 -34.52 -2.77 -17.16
C ALA A 78 -34.19 -1.68 -16.14
N ASN A 79 -33.08 -0.98 -16.37
CA ASN A 79 -32.57 0.05 -15.46
C ASN A 79 -33.05 1.45 -15.81
N GLY A 80 -33.69 1.60 -16.97
CA GLY A 80 -34.38 2.82 -17.39
C GLY A 80 -35.60 3.19 -16.54
N GLY A 81 -36.09 4.39 -16.76
CA GLY A 81 -37.17 5.03 -16.01
C GLY A 81 -36.90 6.52 -15.90
N ASP A 82 -37.89 7.33 -16.24
CA ASP A 82 -37.76 8.77 -16.58
C ASP A 82 -37.42 9.68 -15.38
N ALA A 83 -37.28 9.09 -14.19
CA ALA A 83 -37.00 9.81 -12.97
C ALA A 83 -35.62 10.48 -13.03
N SER A 84 -35.58 11.79 -12.82
CA SER A 84 -34.35 12.59 -12.80
C SER A 84 -34.48 13.75 -11.83
N TYR A 85 -33.36 14.15 -11.23
CA TYR A 85 -33.32 15.33 -10.38
C TYR A 85 -33.33 16.60 -11.22
N GLU A 86 -33.86 17.70 -10.68
CA GLU A 86 -33.77 19.04 -11.27
C GLU A 86 -33.58 20.12 -10.19
N VAL A 87 -32.95 21.24 -10.57
CA VAL A 87 -32.66 22.36 -9.66
C VAL A 87 -33.95 23.12 -9.35
N ALA A 88 -34.53 22.83 -8.18
CA ALA A 88 -35.77 23.43 -7.70
C ALA A 88 -35.57 24.76 -6.95
N GLY A 89 -34.32 25.10 -6.57
CA GLY A 89 -34.01 26.38 -5.94
C GLY A 89 -32.57 26.50 -5.46
N GLY A 90 -32.26 27.63 -4.81
CA GLY A 90 -30.92 27.95 -4.33
C GLY A 90 -30.00 28.51 -5.41
N ALA A 91 -28.74 28.76 -5.05
CA ALA A 91 -27.70 29.24 -5.95
C ALA A 91 -26.31 28.86 -5.41
N LEU A 92 -25.39 28.51 -6.31
CA LEU A 92 -23.96 28.44 -5.98
C LEU A 92 -23.42 29.87 -5.89
N GLN A 93 -22.71 30.20 -4.80
CA GLN A 93 -22.12 31.52 -4.63
C GLN A 93 -20.70 31.54 -5.22
N LYS A 94 -20.25 32.72 -5.68
CA LYS A 94 -18.80 32.96 -5.82
C LYS A 94 -18.22 33.23 -4.44
N GLY A 95 -17.03 32.73 -4.18
CA GLY A 95 -16.31 33.00 -2.94
C GLY A 95 -15.73 34.42 -2.91
N GLY A 96 -14.80 34.66 -1.98
CA GLY A 96 -13.89 35.78 -2.12
C GLY A 96 -13.05 35.60 -3.38
N GLY A 97 -13.14 36.54 -4.33
CA GLY A 97 -12.37 36.47 -5.57
C GLY A 97 -12.90 35.44 -6.60
N PRO A 98 -12.01 34.70 -7.28
CA PRO A 98 -12.39 33.81 -8.39
C PRO A 98 -12.87 32.42 -7.96
N MET A 99 -12.73 32.06 -6.68
CA MET A 99 -13.01 30.73 -6.14
C MET A 99 -14.52 30.40 -6.11
N ILE A 100 -14.87 29.11 -6.12
CA ILE A 100 -16.25 28.66 -5.89
C ILE A 100 -16.53 28.74 -4.39
N GLY A 101 -17.51 29.57 -4.02
CA GLY A 101 -17.90 29.79 -2.64
C GLY A 101 -19.02 28.84 -2.21
N THR A 102 -19.16 28.67 -0.90
CA THR A 102 -20.23 27.85 -0.29
C THR A 102 -21.61 28.36 -0.69
N GLY A 103 -22.27 27.64 -1.59
CA GLY A 103 -23.65 27.86 -1.99
C GLY A 103 -24.35 26.53 -2.19
N ASN A 104 -25.66 26.53 -1.94
CA ASN A 104 -26.49 25.33 -1.96
C ASN A 104 -27.52 25.44 -3.09
N LEU A 105 -27.63 24.38 -3.89
CA LEU A 105 -28.78 24.12 -4.74
C LEU A 105 -29.69 23.10 -4.05
N THR A 106 -30.99 23.28 -4.14
CA THR A 106 -31.98 22.24 -3.80
C THR A 106 -32.32 21.49 -5.08
N LEU A 107 -32.09 20.18 -5.09
CA LEU A 107 -32.53 19.29 -6.15
C LEU A 107 -33.85 18.64 -5.76
N ALA A 108 -34.86 18.68 -6.62
CA ALA A 108 -36.09 17.90 -6.47
C ALA A 108 -36.09 16.72 -7.44
N LEU A 109 -36.65 15.58 -7.05
CA LEU A 109 -36.85 14.46 -7.96
C LEU A 109 -38.13 14.68 -8.78
N ASN A 110 -37.98 14.72 -10.10
CA ASN A 110 -39.08 14.66 -11.05
C ASN A 110 -39.24 13.21 -11.54
N GLY A 111 -40.48 12.70 -11.62
CA GLY A 111 -40.77 11.28 -11.85
C GLY A 111 -40.59 10.37 -10.63
N THR A 112 -40.62 9.04 -10.84
CA THR A 112 -40.50 8.02 -9.78
C THR A 112 -39.76 6.77 -10.27
N MET A 113 -39.01 6.09 -9.41
CA MET A 113 -38.22 4.91 -9.76
C MET A 113 -38.47 3.75 -8.78
N PRO A 114 -39.46 2.87 -9.02
CA PRO A 114 -39.92 1.89 -8.02
C PRO A 114 -38.94 0.73 -7.72
N PHE A 115 -37.79 0.68 -8.36
CA PHE A 115 -36.76 -0.33 -8.16
C PHE A 115 -35.70 0.14 -7.14
N LEU A 116 -34.93 -0.78 -6.55
CA LEU A 116 -33.79 -0.49 -5.66
C LEU A 116 -34.09 0.32 -4.38
N GLY A 117 -35.35 0.42 -3.97
CA GLY A 117 -35.75 1.05 -2.70
C GLY A 117 -36.36 2.44 -2.85
N VAL A 118 -36.56 3.12 -1.71
CA VAL A 118 -37.31 4.39 -1.62
C VAL A 118 -36.50 5.54 -2.18
N ASP A 119 -37.09 6.27 -3.14
CA ASP A 119 -36.56 7.53 -3.68
C ASP A 119 -36.50 8.64 -2.63
N ILE A 120 -35.43 9.45 -2.64
CA ILE A 120 -35.33 10.65 -1.80
C ILE A 120 -35.77 11.87 -2.63
N SER A 121 -36.98 12.37 -2.38
CA SER A 121 -37.60 13.39 -3.24
C SER A 121 -36.91 14.76 -3.26
N SER A 122 -36.01 15.05 -2.31
CA SER A 122 -35.24 16.28 -2.27
C SER A 122 -33.82 16.06 -1.73
N LEU A 123 -32.82 16.60 -2.45
CA LEU A 123 -31.40 16.58 -2.06
C LEU A 123 -30.88 18.02 -1.95
N GLY A 124 -29.89 18.23 -1.08
CA GLY A 124 -29.00 19.37 -1.16
C GLY A 124 -27.79 19.04 -2.03
N PHE A 125 -27.44 19.92 -2.96
CA PHE A 125 -26.18 19.94 -3.69
C PHE A 125 -25.35 21.14 -3.22
N GLN A 126 -24.08 20.92 -2.90
CA GLN A 126 -23.14 21.92 -2.42
C GLN A 126 -21.83 21.81 -3.18
N ALA A 127 -21.12 22.93 -3.37
CA ALA A 127 -19.76 22.93 -3.89
C ALA A 127 -18.90 23.96 -3.15
N GLU A 128 -17.64 23.61 -2.88
CA GLU A 128 -16.65 24.52 -2.29
C GLU A 128 -15.26 24.24 -2.87
N SER A 129 -14.52 25.31 -3.24
CA SER A 129 -13.09 25.20 -3.50
C SER A 129 -12.35 25.08 -2.17
N VAL A 130 -11.72 23.93 -1.92
CA VAL A 130 -10.96 23.63 -0.69
C VAL A 130 -9.56 24.25 -0.75
N ASP A 131 -8.97 24.23 -1.95
CA ASP A 131 -7.85 25.08 -2.35
C ASP A 131 -7.92 25.34 -3.88
N GLN A 132 -6.86 25.88 -4.49
CA GLN A 132 -6.80 26.11 -5.94
C GLN A 132 -6.94 24.82 -6.77
N GLY A 133 -6.37 23.69 -6.33
CA GLY A 133 -6.37 22.41 -7.03
C GLY A 133 -7.46 21.42 -6.59
N ILE A 134 -8.13 21.68 -5.46
CA ILE A 134 -9.09 20.77 -4.84
C ILE A 134 -10.50 21.39 -4.84
N LEU A 135 -11.40 20.82 -5.63
CA LEU A 135 -12.83 21.15 -5.62
C LEU A 135 -13.61 20.04 -4.92
N ARG A 136 -14.42 20.39 -3.93
CA ARG A 136 -15.37 19.47 -3.28
C ARG A 136 -16.78 19.69 -3.82
N VAL A 137 -17.51 18.60 -4.07
CA VAL A 137 -18.93 18.58 -4.44
C VAL A 137 -19.65 17.56 -3.57
N LYS A 138 -20.67 18.02 -2.84
CA LYS A 138 -21.42 17.22 -1.87
C LYS A 138 -22.89 17.15 -2.27
N ILE A 139 -23.45 15.94 -2.35
CA ILE A 139 -24.86 15.67 -2.66
C ILE A 139 -25.43 14.71 -1.61
N GLY A 140 -26.50 15.11 -0.93
CA GLY A 140 -27.12 14.30 0.12
C GLY A 140 -28.44 14.87 0.63
N ALA A 141 -28.96 14.27 1.72
CA ALA A 141 -30.16 14.71 2.39
C ALA A 141 -29.95 14.76 3.92
N PRO A 142 -30.69 15.59 4.66
CA PRO A 142 -30.53 15.73 6.12
C PRO A 142 -30.70 14.39 6.86
N GLY A 143 -29.89 14.17 7.90
CA GLY A 143 -29.98 12.99 8.77
C GLY A 143 -29.43 11.69 8.17
N ARG A 144 -28.75 11.74 7.01
CA ARG A 144 -28.01 10.59 6.47
C ARG A 144 -26.61 10.48 7.07
N TRP A 145 -26.05 9.28 7.03
CA TRP A 145 -24.66 9.04 7.41
C TRP A 145 -23.69 9.82 6.51
N GLU A 146 -22.68 10.43 7.13
CA GLU A 146 -21.53 11.04 6.49
C GLU A 146 -20.28 10.57 7.23
N VAL A 147 -19.16 10.37 6.53
CA VAL A 147 -17.89 10.03 7.19
C VAL A 147 -17.43 11.23 8.03
N PRO A 148 -17.24 11.10 9.36
CA PRO A 148 -16.85 12.19 10.25
C PRO A 148 -15.35 12.49 10.12
N GLN A 149 -15.00 13.20 9.05
CA GLN A 149 -13.63 13.53 8.64
C GLN A 149 -12.83 14.25 9.74
N ASP A 150 -13.50 15.08 10.55
CA ASP A 150 -12.97 15.78 11.72
C ASP A 150 -12.47 14.86 12.84
N LYS A 151 -13.01 13.63 12.93
CA LYS A 151 -12.61 12.61 13.92
C LYS A 151 -11.57 11.62 13.41
N LEU A 152 -11.27 11.64 12.10
CA LEU A 152 -10.40 10.66 11.44
C LEU A 152 -9.10 11.27 10.91
N PHE A 153 -9.12 12.51 10.44
CA PHE A 153 -8.01 13.13 9.72
C PHE A 153 -7.48 14.35 10.48
N THR A 154 -6.20 14.29 10.88
CA THR A 154 -5.53 15.33 11.68
C THR A 154 -5.39 16.68 10.98
N ASN A 155 -5.56 16.74 9.66
CA ASN A 155 -5.50 17.98 8.88
C ASN A 155 -6.55 17.95 7.76
N THR A 156 -7.64 18.70 7.91
CA THR A 156 -8.46 19.13 6.77
C THR A 156 -7.86 20.42 6.21
N VAL A 157 -6.90 20.29 5.30
CA VAL A 157 -6.21 21.45 4.72
C VAL A 157 -7.17 22.26 3.86
N ARG A 158 -7.61 23.42 4.38
CA ARG A 158 -7.99 24.55 3.52
C ARG A 158 -6.68 25.18 3.02
N GLY A 159 -6.37 24.96 1.76
CA GLY A 159 -5.12 25.46 1.17
C GLY A 159 -5.20 26.94 0.81
N ASN A 160 -4.21 27.42 0.06
CA ASN A 160 -4.17 28.81 -0.39
C ASN A 160 -5.36 29.10 -1.32
N THR A 161 -6.25 30.01 -0.90
CA THR A 161 -7.42 30.46 -1.66
C THR A 161 -7.27 31.86 -2.27
N ASP A 162 -6.10 32.49 -2.15
CA ASP A 162 -5.79 33.84 -2.66
C ASP A 162 -5.50 33.87 -4.18
N GLY A 163 -5.45 32.71 -4.83
CA GLY A 163 -5.18 32.54 -6.26
C GLY A 163 -6.40 32.05 -7.06
N SER A 164 -6.24 31.96 -8.38
CA SER A 164 -7.29 31.42 -9.26
C SER A 164 -7.46 29.91 -9.08
N PRO A 165 -8.70 29.38 -9.09
CA PRO A 165 -8.92 27.94 -9.08
C PRO A 165 -8.40 27.31 -10.38
N LEU A 166 -7.85 26.10 -10.28
CA LEU A 166 -7.46 25.25 -11.40
C LEU A 166 -8.63 24.43 -11.95
N LEU A 167 -9.74 24.37 -11.21
CA LEU A 167 -10.95 23.62 -11.54
C LEU A 167 -12.19 24.52 -11.64
N GLU A 168 -13.04 24.23 -12.62
CA GLU A 168 -14.32 24.91 -12.85
C GLU A 168 -15.46 23.89 -12.79
N LEU A 169 -16.54 24.25 -12.08
CA LEU A 169 -17.77 23.47 -12.00
C LEU A 169 -18.81 24.02 -12.98
N LYS A 170 -19.36 23.14 -13.81
CA LYS A 170 -20.47 23.41 -14.74
C LYS A 170 -21.64 22.49 -14.42
N TYR A 171 -22.89 22.96 -14.51
CA TYR A 171 -24.07 22.13 -14.24
C TYR A 171 -25.26 22.47 -15.15
N SER A 172 -26.13 21.48 -15.36
CA SER A 172 -27.44 21.63 -16.02
C SER A 172 -28.55 21.69 -14.97
N ALA A 173 -29.62 22.44 -15.26
CA ALA A 173 -30.72 22.65 -14.31
C ALA A 173 -31.76 21.51 -14.35
N SER A 174 -32.22 21.11 -15.53
CA SER A 174 -33.15 20.00 -15.74
C SER A 174 -32.86 19.32 -17.09
N PRO A 175 -32.60 17.99 -17.13
CA PRO A 175 -32.24 17.17 -15.98
C PRO A 175 -30.96 17.68 -15.32
N PHE A 176 -30.85 17.49 -14.01
CA PHE A 176 -29.67 17.87 -13.24
C PHE A 176 -28.49 16.95 -13.57
N GLY A 177 -27.33 17.58 -13.79
CA GLY A 177 -26.05 16.93 -13.94
C GLY A 177 -24.94 17.96 -13.81
N PHE A 178 -23.71 17.51 -13.57
CA PHE A 178 -22.56 18.41 -13.46
C PHE A 178 -21.30 17.84 -14.13
N ALA A 179 -20.39 18.75 -14.46
CA ALA A 179 -19.07 18.44 -14.96
C ALA A 179 -18.02 19.29 -14.24
N VAL A 180 -16.88 18.68 -13.95
CA VAL A 180 -15.69 19.34 -13.41
C VAL A 180 -14.63 19.35 -14.51
N VAL A 181 -14.15 20.53 -14.86
CA VAL A 181 -13.19 20.75 -15.96
C VAL A 181 -12.02 21.61 -15.48
N ARG A 182 -10.95 21.69 -16.26
CA ARG A 182 -9.82 22.57 -15.96
C ARG A 182 -10.19 24.02 -16.26
N ALA A 183 -9.90 24.92 -15.32
CA ALA A 183 -10.22 26.35 -15.42
C ALA A 183 -9.25 27.10 -16.36
N ASP A 184 -8.12 26.49 -16.72
CA ASP A 184 -7.13 27.02 -17.69
C ASP A 184 -7.64 27.03 -19.14
N GLY A 185 -8.85 26.52 -19.40
CA GLY A 185 -9.46 26.52 -20.73
C GLY A 185 -8.89 25.46 -21.68
N ARG A 186 -8.11 24.48 -21.18
CA ARG A 186 -7.77 23.29 -21.96
C ARG A 186 -9.04 22.60 -22.46
N LYS A 187 -8.90 21.99 -23.64
CA LYS A 187 -9.94 21.19 -24.30
C LYS A 187 -9.78 19.69 -24.00
N ASP A 188 -9.16 19.36 -22.88
CA ASP A 188 -9.07 17.97 -22.43
C ASP A 188 -10.44 17.47 -21.97
N PHE A 189 -10.58 16.15 -21.90
CA PHE A 189 -11.83 15.54 -21.48
C PHE A 189 -12.06 15.81 -19.98
N PRO A 190 -13.28 16.23 -19.55
CA PRO A 190 -13.59 16.56 -18.17
C PRO A 190 -13.05 15.56 -17.14
N LEU A 191 -12.67 16.06 -15.97
CA LEU A 191 -12.25 15.23 -14.83
C LEU A 191 -13.42 14.36 -14.34
N PHE A 192 -14.62 14.92 -14.41
CA PHE A 192 -15.87 14.25 -14.11
C PHE A 192 -16.98 14.89 -14.96
N ASN A 193 -17.93 14.11 -15.48
CA ASN A 193 -19.03 14.63 -16.29
C ASN A 193 -20.22 13.65 -16.28
N THR A 194 -21.31 14.05 -15.62
CA THR A 194 -22.54 13.25 -15.53
C THR A 194 -23.53 13.49 -16.66
N ALA A 195 -23.21 14.35 -17.65
CA ALA A 195 -24.13 14.67 -18.75
C ALA A 195 -24.50 13.42 -19.57
N GLY A 196 -25.81 13.21 -19.78
CA GLY A 196 -26.35 12.01 -20.43
C GLY A 196 -26.43 10.77 -19.52
N SER A 197 -26.05 10.89 -18.24
CA SER A 197 -26.29 9.87 -17.21
C SER A 197 -27.36 10.32 -16.20
N ARG A 198 -27.85 9.38 -15.39
CA ARG A 198 -28.85 9.64 -14.33
C ARG A 198 -28.21 9.54 -12.96
N LEU A 199 -28.38 10.57 -12.13
CA LEU A 199 -28.17 10.48 -10.69
C LEU A 199 -29.32 9.65 -10.08
N VAL A 200 -29.00 8.52 -9.45
CA VAL A 200 -29.94 7.77 -8.59
C VAL A 200 -29.56 8.05 -7.15
N PHE A 201 -30.55 8.39 -6.31
CA PHE A 201 -30.32 8.60 -4.89
C PHE A 201 -31.52 8.08 -4.10
N LYS A 202 -31.28 7.03 -3.32
CA LYS A 202 -32.24 6.28 -2.50
C LYS A 202 -31.62 5.98 -1.15
N ASP A 203 -32.43 5.53 -0.20
CA ASP A 203 -31.95 5.28 1.16
C ASP A 203 -30.79 4.25 1.24
N GLN A 204 -30.92 3.15 0.49
CA GLN A 204 -29.90 2.09 0.40
C GLN A 204 -29.38 1.86 -1.03
N TYR A 205 -29.45 2.88 -1.90
CA TYR A 205 -28.83 2.83 -3.22
C TYR A 205 -28.55 4.22 -3.80
N ILE A 206 -27.28 4.51 -4.09
CA ILE A 206 -26.85 5.73 -4.76
C ILE A 206 -26.04 5.32 -6.00
N GLU A 207 -26.40 5.87 -7.16
CA GLU A 207 -25.67 5.69 -8.42
C GLU A 207 -25.29 7.06 -8.98
N ILE A 208 -23.99 7.27 -9.22
CA ILE A 208 -23.51 8.40 -10.02
C ILE A 208 -22.52 7.88 -11.06
N SER A 209 -22.73 8.28 -12.31
CA SER A 209 -21.90 7.91 -13.45
C SER A 209 -21.18 9.14 -14.02
N SER A 210 -19.91 8.98 -14.36
CA SER A 210 -19.15 9.91 -15.18
C SER A 210 -18.77 9.25 -16.49
N ALA A 211 -18.84 9.99 -17.59
CA ALA A 211 -18.10 9.62 -18.79
C ALA A 211 -16.59 9.73 -18.54
N ILE A 212 -15.78 8.93 -19.25
CA ILE A 212 -14.30 8.96 -19.23
C ILE A 212 -13.74 8.58 -20.63
N PRO A 213 -12.56 9.05 -21.04
CA PRO A 213 -11.96 8.71 -22.35
C PRO A 213 -11.62 7.23 -22.48
N ALA A 214 -11.62 6.71 -23.71
CA ALA A 214 -11.19 5.34 -24.00
C ALA A 214 -9.67 5.11 -23.85
N ASN A 215 -8.88 6.19 -23.96
CA ASN A 215 -7.42 6.20 -23.81
C ASN A 215 -6.95 6.64 -22.41
N ALA A 216 -7.84 6.76 -21.43
CA ALA A 216 -7.48 7.05 -20.04
C ALA A 216 -6.99 5.80 -19.31
N THR A 217 -5.85 5.89 -18.63
CA THR A 217 -5.31 4.83 -17.78
C THR A 217 -5.65 5.12 -16.33
N LEU A 218 -6.31 4.16 -15.67
CA LEU A 218 -6.89 4.34 -14.33
C LEU A 218 -6.16 3.50 -13.28
N TYR A 219 -5.99 4.06 -12.09
CA TYR A 219 -5.31 3.46 -10.93
C TYR A 219 -6.10 3.76 -9.65
N GLY A 220 -5.96 2.95 -8.59
CA GLY A 220 -6.61 3.16 -7.29
C GLY A 220 -7.45 1.96 -6.84
N LEU A 221 -8.59 2.22 -6.18
CA LEU A 221 -9.58 1.23 -5.74
C LEU A 221 -9.01 0.05 -4.91
N GLY A 222 -8.06 0.32 -4.02
CA GLY A 222 -7.62 -0.69 -3.04
C GLY A 222 -8.73 -1.05 -2.04
N GLU A 223 -8.70 -2.20 -1.38
CA GLU A 223 -7.74 -3.28 -1.51
C GLU A 223 -8.33 -4.47 -2.28
N ASN A 224 -7.59 -4.90 -3.31
CA ASN A 224 -7.83 -6.13 -4.06
C ASN A 224 -6.51 -6.57 -4.69
N ALA A 225 -6.38 -7.85 -5.04
CA ALA A 225 -5.32 -8.36 -5.92
C ALA A 225 -5.77 -8.34 -7.41
N PRO A 226 -5.49 -7.29 -8.21
CA PRO A 226 -5.96 -7.22 -9.59
C PRO A 226 -5.21 -8.19 -10.50
N SER A 227 -5.93 -8.95 -11.33
CA SER A 227 -5.34 -9.82 -12.35
C SER A 227 -4.78 -9.08 -13.57
N THR A 228 -4.60 -7.76 -13.50
CA THR A 228 -4.13 -6.87 -14.59
C THR A 228 -2.91 -6.03 -14.19
N GLY A 229 -2.30 -6.30 -13.03
CA GLY A 229 -1.32 -5.40 -12.43
C GLY A 229 -1.97 -4.10 -11.97
N LEU A 230 -1.20 -3.02 -11.91
CA LEU A 230 -1.64 -1.73 -11.34
C LEU A 230 -2.78 -1.03 -12.09
N VAL A 231 -2.98 -1.34 -13.38
CA VAL A 231 -4.00 -0.68 -14.21
C VAL A 231 -5.37 -1.33 -13.97
N LEU A 232 -6.34 -0.49 -13.60
CA LEU A 232 -7.71 -0.92 -13.34
C LEU A 232 -8.39 -1.42 -14.62
N ARG A 233 -8.96 -2.62 -14.56
CA ARG A 233 -9.65 -3.25 -15.70
C ARG A 233 -10.94 -2.50 -16.04
N ARG A 234 -11.13 -2.18 -17.33
CA ARG A 234 -12.25 -1.38 -17.83
C ARG A 234 -13.27 -2.23 -18.58
N ASN A 235 -13.71 -3.34 -17.97
CA ASN A 235 -14.52 -4.39 -18.59
C ASN A 235 -15.98 -4.49 -18.08
N GLY A 236 -16.44 -3.54 -17.26
CA GLY A 236 -17.82 -3.50 -16.75
C GLY A 236 -18.13 -4.44 -15.59
N ILE A 237 -17.15 -5.21 -15.10
CA ILE A 237 -17.26 -5.97 -13.86
C ILE A 237 -16.95 -5.02 -12.68
N PRO A 238 -17.69 -5.05 -11.56
CA PRO A 238 -17.38 -4.20 -10.41
C PRO A 238 -15.99 -4.43 -9.80
N TYR A 239 -15.40 -3.36 -9.28
CA TYR A 239 -14.46 -3.38 -8.17
C TYR A 239 -15.26 -3.16 -6.88
N THR A 240 -15.29 -4.15 -6.01
CA THR A 240 -16.05 -4.10 -4.75
C THR A 240 -15.20 -3.47 -3.66
N LEU A 241 -15.75 -2.52 -2.91
CA LEU A 241 -15.14 -1.95 -1.71
C LEU A 241 -16.03 -2.28 -0.51
N TRP A 242 -15.61 -3.29 0.24
CA TRP A 242 -16.17 -3.72 1.53
C TRP A 242 -15.08 -4.55 2.22
N THR A 243 -14.53 -4.01 3.30
CA THR A 243 -13.40 -4.59 4.05
C THR A 243 -13.67 -6.03 4.46
N ARG A 244 -12.74 -6.96 4.21
CA ARG A 244 -12.99 -8.37 4.47
C ARG A 244 -11.72 -9.15 4.79
N ASP A 245 -11.85 -10.07 5.73
CA ASP A 245 -10.88 -11.15 5.95
C ASP A 245 -10.87 -12.06 4.70
N GLN A 246 -10.02 -11.73 3.73
CA GLN A 246 -9.82 -12.48 2.50
C GLN A 246 -8.33 -12.53 2.18
N ALA A 247 -7.82 -13.72 1.88
CA ALA A 247 -6.45 -13.82 1.37
C ALA A 247 -6.41 -13.29 -0.08
N PRO A 248 -5.42 -12.47 -0.46
CA PRO A 248 -5.22 -11.99 -1.84
C PRO A 248 -4.75 -13.10 -2.82
N ASN A 249 -5.11 -14.35 -2.56
CA ASN A 249 -4.86 -15.52 -3.39
C ASN A 249 -5.98 -15.78 -4.43
N VAL A 250 -7.10 -15.05 -4.35
CA VAL A 250 -8.17 -15.04 -5.36
C VAL A 250 -8.22 -13.66 -6.01
N PRO A 251 -7.79 -13.50 -7.29
CA PRO A 251 -7.72 -12.19 -7.91
C PRO A 251 -9.07 -11.48 -8.08
N ASN A 252 -9.05 -10.15 -8.00
CA ASN A 252 -10.18 -9.22 -8.15
C ASN A 252 -11.27 -9.28 -7.06
N VAL A 253 -11.03 -9.94 -5.93
CA VAL A 253 -11.94 -9.95 -4.77
C VAL A 253 -11.70 -8.71 -3.88
N ASN A 254 -12.68 -8.29 -3.08
CA ASN A 254 -12.50 -7.32 -2.01
C ASN A 254 -11.75 -7.93 -0.82
N ASP A 255 -10.60 -7.33 -0.49
CA ASP A 255 -9.69 -7.78 0.56
C ASP A 255 -9.79 -6.86 1.81
N TYR A 256 -8.71 -6.67 2.56
CA TYR A 256 -8.77 -6.13 3.93
C TYR A 256 -9.13 -4.65 4.04
N GLY A 257 -8.76 -3.84 3.05
CA GLY A 257 -8.98 -2.39 3.00
C GLY A 257 -10.03 -1.90 1.98
N ALA A 258 -10.54 -0.68 2.21
CA ALA A 258 -11.48 0.01 1.30
C ALA A 258 -11.02 1.45 1.01
N HIS A 259 -10.66 1.72 -0.24
CA HIS A 259 -10.05 2.98 -0.67
C HIS A 259 -10.80 3.54 -1.89
N PRO A 260 -11.91 4.28 -1.68
CA PRO A 260 -12.76 4.86 -2.74
C PRO A 260 -12.12 6.07 -3.44
N PHE A 261 -10.95 5.85 -4.04
CA PHE A 261 -10.16 6.82 -4.79
C PHE A 261 -9.72 6.25 -6.14
N ILE A 262 -9.80 7.07 -7.19
CA ILE A 262 -9.27 6.80 -8.52
C ILE A 262 -8.34 7.94 -8.94
N MET A 263 -7.17 7.57 -9.46
CA MET A 263 -6.33 8.44 -10.28
C MET A 263 -6.52 8.09 -11.76
N ASP A 264 -6.68 9.12 -12.59
CA ASP A 264 -6.82 9.00 -14.04
C ASP A 264 -5.66 9.77 -14.69
N VAL A 265 -4.84 9.05 -15.47
CA VAL A 265 -3.67 9.58 -16.18
C VAL A 265 -3.95 9.59 -17.68
N ARG A 266 -3.78 10.75 -18.30
CA ARG A 266 -3.96 10.99 -19.73
C ARG A 266 -2.69 10.65 -20.53
N PRO A 267 -2.81 10.27 -21.81
CA PRO A 267 -1.66 10.22 -22.72
C PRO A 267 -1.09 11.63 -22.90
N GLY A 268 0.14 11.84 -22.43
CA GLY A 268 0.74 13.16 -22.22
C GLY A 268 1.25 13.36 -20.78
N GLY A 269 0.83 12.51 -19.85
CA GLY A 269 1.29 12.50 -18.45
C GLY A 269 0.37 13.28 -17.50
N GLU A 270 -0.59 14.06 -18.01
CA GLU A 270 -1.47 14.83 -17.14
C GLU A 270 -2.43 13.94 -16.36
N ALA A 271 -2.40 14.05 -15.04
CA ALA A 271 -3.24 13.32 -14.11
C ALA A 271 -4.35 14.20 -13.51
N HIS A 272 -5.33 13.54 -12.93
CA HIS A 272 -6.24 14.08 -11.94
C HIS A 272 -6.73 12.96 -11.00
N GLY A 273 -7.35 13.33 -9.89
CA GLY A 273 -7.92 12.39 -8.92
C GLY A 273 -9.40 12.62 -8.66
N VAL A 274 -10.12 11.54 -8.37
CA VAL A 274 -11.49 11.54 -7.87
C VAL A 274 -11.56 10.70 -6.60
N LEU A 275 -11.87 11.35 -5.49
CA LEU A 275 -12.08 10.74 -4.17
C LEU A 275 -13.57 10.80 -3.83
N LEU A 276 -14.17 9.67 -3.45
CA LEU A 276 -15.50 9.60 -2.85
C LEU A 276 -15.37 9.30 -1.34
N MET A 277 -15.66 10.29 -0.49
CA MET A 277 -15.60 10.15 0.96
C MET A 277 -16.85 9.47 1.52
N ASN A 278 -16.99 8.17 1.28
CA ASN A 278 -18.08 7.33 1.77
C ASN A 278 -17.53 5.97 2.24
N SER A 279 -18.04 5.46 3.37
CA SER A 279 -17.59 4.22 4.03
C SER A 279 -18.55 3.03 3.92
N ASN A 280 -19.70 3.20 3.26
CA ASN A 280 -20.63 2.11 2.99
C ASN A 280 -20.09 1.18 1.89
N GLY A 281 -20.53 -0.09 1.92
CA GLY A 281 -20.23 -1.04 0.87
C GLY A 281 -20.62 -0.52 -0.52
N MET A 282 -19.69 -0.60 -1.48
CA MET A 282 -19.93 -0.07 -2.82
C MET A 282 -19.29 -0.90 -3.92
N ASP A 283 -19.89 -0.83 -5.10
CA ASP A 283 -19.33 -1.31 -6.36
C ASP A 283 -18.88 -0.10 -7.19
N VAL A 284 -17.63 -0.12 -7.67
CA VAL A 284 -17.12 0.84 -8.65
C VAL A 284 -16.99 0.16 -10.01
N VAL A 285 -17.73 0.61 -11.01
CA VAL A 285 -17.84 -0.06 -12.31
C VAL A 285 -17.18 0.77 -13.40
N LEU A 286 -16.19 0.17 -14.08
CA LEU A 286 -15.34 0.85 -15.07
C LEU A 286 -15.48 0.19 -16.44
N THR A 287 -15.69 1.00 -17.48
CA THR A 287 -15.82 0.55 -18.89
C THR A 287 -14.93 1.41 -19.81
N PRO A 288 -14.83 1.11 -21.12
CA PRO A 288 -14.04 1.92 -22.04
C PRO A 288 -14.55 3.36 -22.23
N THR A 289 -15.72 3.73 -21.70
CA THR A 289 -16.28 5.09 -21.82
C THR A 289 -16.94 5.65 -20.57
N ALA A 290 -17.10 4.86 -19.49
CA ALA A 290 -17.77 5.30 -18.26
C ALA A 290 -17.13 4.75 -16.99
N MET A 291 -17.27 5.52 -15.91
CA MET A 291 -17.00 5.18 -14.51
C MET A 291 -18.28 5.37 -13.72
N GLN A 292 -18.60 4.45 -12.79
CA GLN A 292 -19.77 4.54 -11.94
C GLN A 292 -19.43 4.21 -10.49
N PHE A 293 -19.96 4.99 -9.55
CA PHE A 293 -20.03 4.60 -8.14
C PHE A 293 -21.45 4.11 -7.83
N ARG A 294 -21.57 2.94 -7.20
CA ARG A 294 -22.83 2.30 -6.79
C ARG A 294 -22.76 1.94 -5.31
N ILE A 295 -23.41 2.71 -4.46
CA ILE A 295 -23.17 2.74 -3.01
C ILE A 295 -24.45 2.31 -2.28
N ILE A 296 -24.33 1.48 -1.25
CA ILE A 296 -25.51 1.00 -0.49
C ILE A 296 -25.96 1.96 0.65
N GLY A 297 -25.34 3.13 0.80
CA GLY A 297 -25.68 4.05 1.89
C GLY A 297 -24.94 5.39 1.86
N GLY A 298 -25.08 6.16 2.93
CA GLY A 298 -24.37 7.43 3.12
C GLY A 298 -24.79 8.52 2.13
N ILE A 299 -23.81 9.28 1.64
CA ILE A 299 -23.98 10.40 0.70
C ILE A 299 -22.92 10.39 -0.41
N LEU A 300 -23.03 11.30 -1.39
CA LEU A 300 -21.93 11.62 -2.29
C LEU A 300 -21.15 12.80 -1.72
N ASP A 301 -19.95 12.56 -1.19
CA ASP A 301 -19.01 13.62 -0.81
C ASP A 301 -17.74 13.46 -1.68
N LEU A 302 -17.71 14.16 -2.81
CA LEU A 302 -16.71 13.98 -3.87
C LEU A 302 -15.65 15.08 -3.79
N TYR A 303 -14.38 14.71 -3.83
CA TYR A 303 -13.25 15.63 -4.00
C TYR A 303 -12.57 15.37 -5.35
N PHE A 304 -12.36 16.43 -6.11
CA PHE A 304 -11.70 16.44 -7.41
C PHE A 304 -10.33 17.11 -7.28
N LEU A 305 -9.28 16.38 -7.66
CA LEU A 305 -7.88 16.77 -7.44
C LEU A 305 -7.24 17.10 -8.80
N ALA A 306 -6.82 18.34 -9.00
CA ALA A 306 -6.40 18.85 -10.31
C ALA A 306 -5.09 18.27 -10.87
N GLY A 307 -4.25 17.65 -10.05
CA GLY A 307 -2.88 17.33 -10.43
C GLY A 307 -2.02 18.60 -10.56
N PRO A 308 -1.26 18.80 -11.65
CA PRO A 308 -1.46 18.17 -12.97
C PRO A 308 -0.70 16.86 -13.19
N THR A 309 0.14 16.41 -12.26
CA THR A 309 0.94 15.17 -12.36
C THR A 309 0.45 14.09 -11.37
N PRO A 310 0.82 12.80 -11.54
CA PRO A 310 0.48 11.74 -10.60
C PRO A 310 0.93 12.04 -9.16
N MET A 311 2.11 12.63 -8.97
CA MET A 311 2.60 13.02 -7.65
C MET A 311 1.81 14.21 -7.06
N ALA A 312 1.45 15.19 -7.89
CA ALA A 312 0.62 16.31 -7.44
C ALA A 312 -0.78 15.86 -6.99
N VAL A 313 -1.37 14.86 -7.67
CA VAL A 313 -2.63 14.24 -7.25
C VAL A 313 -2.46 13.50 -5.91
N LEU A 314 -1.37 12.77 -5.69
CA LEU A 314 -1.11 12.09 -4.41
C LEU A 314 -0.86 13.08 -3.25
N ASN A 315 -0.18 14.20 -3.52
CA ASN A 315 -0.02 15.30 -2.59
C ASN A 315 -1.39 15.92 -2.22
N GLN A 316 -2.24 16.19 -3.21
CA GLN A 316 -3.62 16.70 -2.99
C GLN A 316 -4.50 15.71 -2.22
N LEU A 317 -4.36 14.40 -2.46
CA LEU A 317 -5.08 13.36 -1.72
C LEU A 317 -4.65 13.33 -0.25
N THR A 318 -3.35 13.30 0.02
CA THR A 318 -2.79 13.21 1.37
C THR A 318 -2.87 14.53 2.16
N SER A 319 -3.22 15.66 1.53
CA SER A 319 -3.63 16.88 2.26
C SER A 319 -5.09 16.86 2.73
N ILE A 320 -5.92 15.91 2.27
CA ILE A 320 -7.31 15.72 2.74
C ILE A 320 -7.37 14.64 3.83
N ILE A 321 -6.71 13.49 3.59
CA ILE A 321 -6.83 12.28 4.45
C ILE A 321 -5.71 12.13 5.48
N GLY A 322 -4.80 13.11 5.54
CA GLY A 322 -3.57 13.05 6.35
C GLY A 322 -2.35 12.57 5.56
N ARG A 323 -1.20 13.15 5.88
CA ARG A 323 0.11 12.73 5.35
C ARG A 323 0.52 11.38 5.93
N PRO A 324 1.28 10.54 5.19
CA PRO A 324 1.94 9.37 5.75
C PRO A 324 2.66 9.66 7.08
N PHE A 325 2.56 8.75 8.05
CA PHE A 325 3.33 8.88 9.29
C PHE A 325 4.83 8.73 9.00
N MET A 326 5.66 9.47 9.73
CA MET A 326 7.11 9.24 9.70
C MET A 326 7.42 8.03 10.58
N PRO A 327 7.98 6.93 10.04
CA PRO A 327 8.28 5.75 10.84
C PRO A 327 9.48 5.98 11.79
N PRO A 328 9.57 5.22 12.89
CA PRO A 328 10.83 5.04 13.61
C PRO A 328 11.91 4.40 12.71
N TYR A 329 13.15 4.86 12.78
CA TYR A 329 14.24 4.39 11.89
C TYR A 329 14.45 2.87 11.96
N TRP A 330 14.26 2.28 13.14
CA TRP A 330 14.42 0.83 13.36
C TRP A 330 13.37 -0.01 12.60
N THR A 331 12.18 0.52 12.29
CA THR A 331 11.14 -0.27 11.60
C THR A 331 11.50 -0.54 10.14
N LEU A 332 12.53 0.13 9.60
CA LEU A 332 13.04 -0.12 8.25
C LEU A 332 14.01 -1.31 8.17
N GLY A 333 14.39 -1.94 9.29
CA GLY A 333 15.20 -3.17 9.29
C GLY A 333 14.46 -4.41 8.76
N LEU A 334 15.09 -5.59 8.85
CA LEU A 334 14.38 -6.86 8.66
C LEU A 334 13.56 -7.20 9.92
N MET A 335 12.33 -7.66 9.71
CA MET A 335 11.49 -8.26 10.74
C MET A 335 11.32 -9.77 10.50
N GLN A 336 11.41 -10.58 11.55
CA GLN A 336 11.02 -12.00 11.52
C GLN A 336 9.77 -12.21 12.39
N SER A 337 8.82 -12.98 11.86
CA SER A 337 7.61 -13.43 12.55
C SER A 337 7.25 -14.85 12.10
N LYS A 338 6.39 -15.55 12.84
CA LYS A 338 5.76 -16.80 12.37
C LYS A 338 4.59 -17.18 13.27
N VAL A 339 3.53 -17.72 12.67
CA VAL A 339 2.54 -18.54 13.40
C VAL A 339 3.24 -19.80 13.90
N GLY A 340 2.99 -20.19 15.15
CA GLY A 340 3.52 -21.41 15.76
C GLY A 340 4.90 -21.27 16.40
N TYR A 341 5.30 -20.07 16.84
CA TYR A 341 6.37 -19.93 17.82
C TYR A 341 5.82 -20.24 19.22
N MET A 342 5.97 -21.48 19.68
CA MET A 342 5.29 -21.99 20.88
C MET A 342 5.99 -21.66 22.22
N THR A 343 7.28 -21.29 22.22
CA THR A 343 8.01 -20.98 23.46
C THR A 343 9.03 -19.86 23.30
N VAL A 344 9.36 -19.23 24.42
CA VAL A 344 10.46 -18.25 24.53
C VAL A 344 11.81 -18.85 24.14
N ASP A 345 12.09 -20.11 24.49
CA ASP A 345 13.35 -20.76 24.12
C ASP A 345 13.48 -20.92 22.60
N TYR A 346 12.39 -21.23 21.90
CA TYR A 346 12.40 -21.27 20.44
C TYR A 346 12.59 -19.87 19.82
N CYS A 347 12.02 -18.83 20.42
CA CYS A 347 12.29 -17.44 20.03
C CYS A 347 13.77 -17.07 20.23
N ASN A 348 14.39 -17.48 21.34
CA ASN A 348 15.84 -17.33 21.56
C ASN A 348 16.64 -18.08 20.49
N GLU A 349 16.21 -19.28 20.08
CA GLU A 349 16.89 -20.07 19.05
C GLU A 349 16.87 -19.37 17.69
N VAL A 350 15.69 -18.91 17.22
CA VAL A 350 15.55 -18.21 15.93
C VAL A 350 16.44 -16.98 15.86
N VAL A 351 16.40 -16.11 16.87
CA VAL A 351 17.24 -14.89 16.93
C VAL A 351 18.74 -15.25 17.01
N THR A 352 19.09 -16.33 17.72
CA THR A 352 20.47 -16.82 17.79
C THR A 352 20.94 -17.39 16.45
N ASN A 353 20.08 -18.08 15.71
CA ASN A 353 20.41 -18.65 14.40
C ASN A 353 20.52 -17.57 13.32
N TYR A 354 19.68 -16.53 13.33
CA TYR A 354 19.90 -15.31 12.53
C TYR A 354 21.27 -14.67 12.82
N SER A 355 21.60 -14.52 14.11
CA SER A 355 22.90 -13.98 14.55
C SER A 355 24.09 -14.83 14.08
N ARG A 356 24.02 -16.16 14.26
CA ARG A 356 25.03 -17.14 13.79
C ARG A 356 25.19 -17.11 12.27
N ALA A 357 24.08 -16.98 11.56
CA ALA A 357 24.04 -16.91 10.09
C ALA A 357 24.48 -15.54 9.54
N ARG A 358 24.77 -14.53 10.39
CA ARG A 358 25.15 -13.16 9.99
C ARG A 358 24.13 -12.51 9.04
N ILE A 359 22.84 -12.82 9.22
CA ILE A 359 21.76 -12.12 8.52
C ILE A 359 21.28 -11.01 9.47
N PRO A 360 21.29 -9.73 9.04
CA PRO A 360 20.75 -8.63 9.84
C PRO A 360 19.29 -8.87 10.24
N LEU A 361 18.97 -8.69 11.53
CA LEU A 361 17.61 -8.85 12.07
C LEU A 361 17.37 -7.74 13.10
N GLU A 362 16.44 -6.85 12.82
CA GLU A 362 16.19 -5.66 13.66
C GLU A 362 15.03 -5.89 14.62
N THR A 363 13.93 -6.51 14.15
CA THR A 363 12.71 -6.72 14.95
C THR A 363 12.32 -8.19 14.96
N PHE A 364 11.95 -8.70 16.14
CA PHE A 364 11.30 -10.00 16.28
C PHE A 364 9.82 -9.80 16.63
N ILE A 365 8.91 -10.45 15.90
CA ILE A 365 7.46 -10.31 16.07
C ILE A 365 6.85 -11.63 16.51
N THR A 366 6.20 -11.64 17.67
CA THR A 366 5.50 -12.83 18.19
C THR A 366 4.03 -12.82 17.77
N ASP A 367 3.66 -13.87 17.04
CA ASP A 367 2.27 -14.23 16.72
C ASP A 367 1.53 -14.77 17.97
N GLY A 368 0.22 -15.01 17.88
CA GLY A 368 -0.69 -15.06 19.04
C GLY A 368 -0.46 -16.19 20.06
N GLN A 369 0.46 -17.12 19.78
CA GLN A 369 0.80 -18.23 20.68
C GLN A 369 1.55 -17.78 21.95
N TYR A 370 1.98 -16.52 22.02
CA TYR A 370 2.52 -15.94 23.26
C TYR A 370 1.46 -15.80 24.36
N ALA A 371 0.18 -15.70 24.02
CA ALA A 371 -0.94 -15.41 24.92
C ALA A 371 -1.64 -16.68 25.45
N ASP A 372 -2.17 -16.64 26.68
CA ASP A 372 -3.00 -17.73 27.23
C ASP A 372 -4.26 -17.87 26.37
N GLY A 373 -4.43 -19.01 25.72
CA GLY A 373 -5.58 -19.30 24.86
C GLY A 373 -5.86 -18.25 23.78
N TYR A 374 -4.86 -17.52 23.29
CA TYR A 374 -5.00 -16.36 22.38
C TYR A 374 -5.73 -15.13 22.96
N MET A 375 -5.82 -14.99 24.28
CA MET A 375 -6.35 -13.76 24.90
C MET A 375 -5.29 -12.66 24.96
N ASP A 376 -5.53 -11.52 24.32
CA ASP A 376 -4.63 -10.38 24.34
C ASP A 376 -4.23 -9.93 25.76
N PHE A 377 -3.07 -9.28 25.90
CA PHE A 377 -2.53 -8.83 27.20
C PHE A 377 -2.23 -9.94 28.22
N THR A 378 -2.27 -11.22 27.85
CA THR A 378 -1.92 -12.37 28.71
C THR A 378 -0.68 -13.11 28.21
N LEU A 379 -0.25 -14.14 28.95
CA LEU A 379 0.91 -14.98 28.63
C LEU A 379 0.61 -16.47 28.83
N SER A 380 0.99 -17.30 27.85
CA SER A 380 0.85 -18.76 27.91
C SER A 380 1.98 -19.44 28.71
N ASP A 381 1.79 -20.72 29.07
CA ASP A 381 2.81 -21.53 29.76
C ASP A 381 4.14 -21.65 29.00
N GLY A 382 4.14 -21.47 27.67
CA GLY A 382 5.36 -21.42 26.84
C GLY A 382 6.12 -20.07 26.93
N TYR A 383 5.47 -19.04 27.48
CA TYR A 383 5.96 -17.67 27.59
C TYR A 383 5.93 -17.12 29.03
N PRO A 384 6.47 -17.84 30.03
CA PRO A 384 6.41 -17.42 31.42
C PRO A 384 7.16 -16.09 31.60
N LEU A 385 6.48 -15.09 32.18
CA LEU A 385 6.86 -13.67 32.20
C LEU A 385 8.36 -13.42 32.42
N LYS A 386 8.97 -14.06 33.43
CA LYS A 386 10.39 -13.89 33.75
C LYS A 386 11.33 -14.32 32.61
N ALA A 387 11.01 -15.39 31.89
CA ALA A 387 11.80 -15.86 30.76
C ALA A 387 11.57 -14.96 29.53
N PHE A 388 10.32 -14.61 29.24
CA PHE A 388 9.99 -13.78 28.09
C PHE A 388 10.57 -12.36 28.24
N ARG A 389 10.47 -11.77 29.45
CA ARG A 389 11.09 -10.50 29.76
C ARG A 389 12.61 -10.55 29.56
N SER A 390 13.27 -11.61 30.03
CA SER A 390 14.70 -11.83 29.79
C SER A 390 15.04 -12.01 28.30
N PHE A 391 14.12 -12.44 27.44
CA PHE A 391 14.31 -12.45 25.98
C PHE A 391 14.20 -11.04 25.39
N VAL A 392 13.19 -10.26 25.77
CA VAL A 392 13.03 -8.86 25.32
C VAL A 392 14.21 -8.00 25.77
N ASP A 393 14.63 -8.08 27.04
CA ASP A 393 15.79 -7.35 27.56
C ASP A 393 17.09 -7.70 26.78
N LYS A 394 17.25 -8.94 26.30
CA LYS A 394 18.40 -9.36 25.45
C LYS A 394 18.33 -8.79 24.02
N LEU A 395 17.14 -8.57 23.47
CA LEU A 395 16.95 -7.90 22.18
C LEU A 395 17.32 -6.42 22.32
N HIS A 396 16.75 -5.75 23.31
CA HIS A 396 17.03 -4.34 23.61
C HIS A 396 18.51 -4.08 23.90
N ALA A 397 19.17 -4.95 24.68
CA ALA A 397 20.61 -4.86 24.96
C ALA A 397 21.52 -5.02 23.72
N LYS A 398 20.99 -5.53 22.59
CA LYS A 398 21.66 -5.62 21.29
C LYS A 398 21.25 -4.52 20.31
N GLY A 399 20.37 -3.61 20.72
CA GLY A 399 19.76 -2.61 19.85
C GLY A 399 18.71 -3.17 18.90
N GLN A 400 18.23 -4.39 19.12
CA GLN A 400 17.08 -5.01 18.41
C GLN A 400 15.75 -4.61 19.08
N ARG A 401 14.61 -5.05 18.53
CA ARG A 401 13.25 -4.66 18.95
C ARG A 401 12.29 -5.86 19.02
N TRP A 402 11.22 -5.74 19.78
CA TRP A 402 10.13 -6.72 19.87
C TRP A 402 8.76 -6.06 19.73
N ALA A 403 7.85 -6.72 19.00
CA ALA A 403 6.45 -6.32 18.88
C ALA A 403 5.52 -7.56 18.90
N PRO A 404 4.48 -7.60 19.74
CA PRO A 404 3.46 -8.64 19.69
C PRO A 404 2.39 -8.36 18.62
N ILE A 405 1.73 -9.41 18.15
CA ILE A 405 0.37 -9.30 17.59
C ILE A 405 -0.64 -8.96 18.70
N ILE A 406 -1.66 -8.17 18.36
CA ILE A 406 -2.84 -7.89 19.18
C ILE A 406 -4.06 -7.95 18.25
N ASN A 407 -5.09 -8.68 18.67
CA ASN A 407 -6.43 -8.63 18.08
C ASN A 407 -7.28 -7.63 18.86
N PRO A 408 -8.12 -6.80 18.23
CA PRO A 408 -8.99 -5.89 18.97
C PRO A 408 -10.15 -6.60 19.69
N GLN A 409 -10.51 -7.84 19.30
CA GLN A 409 -11.67 -8.56 19.84
C GLN A 409 -11.35 -9.27 21.18
N ILE A 410 -12.04 -8.89 22.25
CA ILE A 410 -11.77 -9.36 23.62
C ILE A 410 -12.52 -10.65 23.93
N HIS A 411 -11.80 -11.68 24.36
CA HIS A 411 -12.37 -12.98 24.77
C HIS A 411 -13.33 -12.89 25.97
N ILE A 412 -14.43 -13.64 25.92
CA ILE A 412 -15.47 -13.67 26.95
C ILE A 412 -15.10 -14.67 28.06
N LYS A 413 -14.37 -14.20 29.08
CA LYS A 413 -13.89 -15.01 30.21
C LYS A 413 -13.92 -14.20 31.51
N PRO A 414 -14.88 -14.43 32.44
CA PRO A 414 -14.88 -13.77 33.75
C PRO A 414 -13.57 -14.02 34.50
N GLY A 415 -12.99 -12.98 35.09
CA GLY A 415 -11.66 -13.02 35.72
C GLY A 415 -10.50 -12.61 34.80
N TYR A 416 -10.75 -12.37 33.50
CA TYR A 416 -9.79 -11.76 32.58
C TYR A 416 -9.98 -10.24 32.57
N SER A 417 -8.94 -9.50 32.97
CA SER A 417 -9.01 -8.04 33.24
C SER A 417 -9.64 -7.23 32.11
N ALA A 418 -9.23 -7.43 30.84
CA ALA A 418 -9.75 -6.64 29.73
C ALA A 418 -11.24 -6.91 29.46
N TYR A 419 -11.70 -8.14 29.69
CA TYR A 419 -13.12 -8.48 29.62
C TYR A 419 -13.90 -7.85 30.78
N ASP A 420 -13.49 -8.08 32.02
CA ASP A 420 -14.21 -7.60 33.20
C ASP A 420 -14.29 -6.06 33.23
N THR A 421 -13.20 -5.38 32.89
CA THR A 421 -13.16 -3.90 32.79
C THR A 421 -13.93 -3.38 31.58
N GLY A 422 -13.85 -4.04 30.42
CA GLY A 422 -14.60 -3.65 29.23
C GLY A 422 -16.12 -3.79 29.40
N ILE A 423 -16.57 -4.81 30.15
CA ILE A 423 -17.97 -4.94 30.58
C ILE A 423 -18.35 -3.83 31.57
N ALA A 424 -17.49 -3.52 32.54
CA ALA A 424 -17.77 -2.51 33.57
C ALA A 424 -17.83 -1.07 33.03
N GLU A 425 -16.94 -0.70 32.10
CA GLU A 425 -16.97 0.62 31.42
C GLU A 425 -17.91 0.64 30.19
N GLY A 426 -18.42 -0.53 29.75
CA GLY A 426 -19.42 -0.63 28.68
C GLY A 426 -18.88 -0.34 27.28
N VAL A 427 -17.62 -0.72 27.02
CA VAL A 427 -16.82 -0.30 25.85
C VAL A 427 -17.17 -0.99 24.52
N PHE A 428 -18.02 -2.02 24.55
CA PHE A 428 -18.27 -2.90 23.41
C PHE A 428 -19.45 -2.45 22.53
N ILE A 429 -19.29 -2.65 21.21
CA ILE A 429 -20.36 -2.61 20.19
C ILE A 429 -21.48 -3.57 20.61
N LYS A 430 -22.74 -3.22 20.32
CA LYS A 430 -23.93 -3.90 20.82
C LYS A 430 -24.72 -4.65 19.75
N ASP A 431 -25.32 -5.76 20.14
CA ASP A 431 -26.30 -6.51 19.36
C ASP A 431 -27.67 -5.80 19.29
N ILE A 432 -28.61 -6.36 18.53
CA ILE A 432 -29.97 -5.81 18.43
C ILE A 432 -30.77 -5.91 19.75
N SER A 433 -30.35 -6.78 20.68
CA SER A 433 -30.92 -6.90 22.03
C SER A 433 -30.46 -5.78 22.98
N GLY A 434 -29.39 -5.05 22.61
CA GLY A 434 -28.77 -3.98 23.39
C GLY A 434 -27.62 -4.44 24.30
N LYS A 435 -27.20 -5.71 24.19
CA LYS A 435 -26.06 -6.30 24.92
C LYS A 435 -24.78 -6.18 24.10
N PRO A 436 -23.58 -6.27 24.72
CA PRO A 436 -22.32 -6.44 23.98
C PRO A 436 -22.43 -7.55 22.91
N TYR A 437 -22.09 -7.22 21.67
CA TYR A 437 -22.18 -8.13 20.53
C TYR A 437 -21.21 -9.30 20.69
N VAL A 438 -21.67 -10.51 20.39
CA VAL A 438 -20.88 -11.74 20.50
C VAL A 438 -20.53 -12.27 19.12
N GLY A 439 -19.25 -12.51 18.86
CA GLY A 439 -18.75 -13.26 17.72
C GLY A 439 -17.74 -14.33 18.13
N GLN A 440 -17.03 -14.90 17.15
CA GLN A 440 -15.98 -15.89 17.37
C GLN A 440 -14.69 -15.51 16.62
N LEU A 441 -13.55 -15.67 17.30
CA LEU A 441 -12.21 -15.46 16.75
C LEU A 441 -11.22 -16.49 17.37
N TRP A 442 -9.91 -16.22 17.30
CA TRP A 442 -8.84 -17.10 17.81
C TRP A 442 -9.01 -17.63 19.24
N PRO A 443 -9.37 -16.82 20.26
CA PRO A 443 -9.58 -17.35 21.62
C PRO A 443 -10.93 -18.05 21.82
N GLY A 444 -11.80 -18.08 20.80
CA GLY A 444 -13.17 -18.56 20.91
C GLY A 444 -14.18 -17.42 20.89
N ALA A 445 -15.17 -17.42 21.78
CA ALA A 445 -16.17 -16.36 21.89
C ALA A 445 -15.55 -15.00 22.28
N VAL A 446 -15.95 -13.91 21.60
CA VAL A 446 -15.38 -12.56 21.75
C VAL A 446 -16.42 -11.42 21.69
N HIS A 447 -16.07 -10.28 22.29
CA HIS A 447 -16.71 -8.97 22.13
C HIS A 447 -15.83 -7.99 21.31
N PHE A 448 -16.47 -7.01 20.67
CA PHE A 448 -15.83 -6.05 19.76
C PHE A 448 -15.84 -4.63 20.37
N PRO A 449 -14.69 -4.01 20.69
CA PRO A 449 -14.65 -2.66 21.26
C PRO A 449 -15.07 -1.56 20.27
N ASP A 450 -15.78 -0.55 20.74
CA ASP A 450 -16.11 0.64 19.95
C ASP A 450 -15.00 1.71 20.05
N PHE A 451 -14.05 1.70 19.12
CA PHE A 451 -12.97 2.68 19.07
C PHE A 451 -13.38 4.11 18.68
N TRP A 452 -14.66 4.38 18.35
CA TRP A 452 -15.18 5.75 18.21
C TRP A 452 -15.38 6.44 19.55
N ASN A 453 -15.57 5.68 20.64
CA ASN A 453 -15.88 6.20 21.96
C ASN A 453 -14.61 6.50 22.77
N ASP A 454 -14.54 7.67 23.41
CA ASP A 454 -13.40 8.07 24.24
C ASP A 454 -13.18 7.18 25.46
N THR A 455 -14.24 6.59 26.03
CA THR A 455 -14.11 5.61 27.12
C THR A 455 -13.39 4.35 26.65
N THR A 456 -13.75 3.82 25.47
CA THR A 456 -13.02 2.69 24.86
C THR A 456 -11.57 3.06 24.56
N ARG A 457 -11.29 4.26 24.03
CA ARG A 457 -9.92 4.72 23.75
C ARG A 457 -9.06 4.81 25.02
N ARG A 458 -9.62 5.31 26.13
CA ARG A 458 -8.95 5.28 27.45
C ARG A 458 -8.71 3.84 27.91
N TRP A 459 -9.76 3.03 28.02
CA TRP A 459 -9.69 1.64 28.47
C TRP A 459 -8.67 0.81 27.67
N TRP A 460 -8.58 1.01 26.35
CA TRP A 460 -7.58 0.37 25.48
C TRP A 460 -6.16 0.83 25.79
N THR A 461 -5.97 2.13 26.05
CA THR A 461 -4.70 2.69 26.51
C THR A 461 -4.31 2.12 27.88
N ASP A 462 -5.28 1.92 28.78
CA ASP A 462 -5.06 1.34 30.10
C ASP A 462 -4.66 -0.15 30.04
N GLN A 463 -5.29 -0.96 29.16
CA GLN A 463 -4.87 -2.36 28.94
C GLN A 463 -3.45 -2.43 28.34
N LEU A 464 -3.17 -1.62 27.31
CA LEU A 464 -1.84 -1.54 26.69
C LEU A 464 -0.77 -1.08 27.70
N GLN A 465 -1.09 -0.10 28.55
CA GLN A 465 -0.18 0.37 29.58
C GLN A 465 0.05 -0.68 30.66
N ALA A 466 -0.96 -1.46 31.05
CA ALA A 466 -0.81 -2.57 31.99
C ALA A 466 0.17 -3.62 31.43
N PHE A 467 -0.06 -4.10 30.20
CA PHE A 467 0.79 -5.10 29.56
C PHE A 467 2.24 -4.61 29.34
N HIS A 468 2.41 -3.35 28.90
CA HIS A 468 3.72 -2.75 28.66
C HIS A 468 4.59 -2.60 29.92
N ARG A 469 3.97 -2.42 31.10
CA ARG A 469 4.70 -2.38 32.39
C ARG A 469 5.38 -3.72 32.69
N GLU A 470 4.80 -4.84 32.26
CA GLU A 470 5.39 -6.17 32.42
C GLU A 470 6.38 -6.47 31.28
N LEU A 471 5.96 -6.30 30.03
CA LEU A 471 6.74 -6.58 28.82
C LEU A 471 6.81 -5.36 27.89
N PRO A 472 7.98 -4.72 27.72
CA PRO A 472 8.10 -3.47 26.98
C PRO A 472 8.19 -3.76 25.48
N PHE A 473 7.05 -3.72 24.79
CA PHE A 473 6.99 -3.78 23.34
C PHE A 473 7.37 -2.43 22.72
N ASP A 474 8.11 -2.47 21.61
CA ASP A 474 8.53 -1.27 20.87
C ASP A 474 7.47 -0.77 19.88
N GLY A 475 6.48 -1.60 19.59
CA GLY A 475 5.38 -1.37 18.67
C GLY A 475 4.41 -2.56 18.67
N LEU A 476 3.37 -2.50 17.83
CA LEU A 476 2.30 -3.50 17.80
C LEU A 476 1.94 -3.91 16.37
N TRP A 477 1.50 -5.15 16.20
CA TRP A 477 0.80 -5.61 15.00
C TRP A 477 -0.68 -5.82 15.33
N LEU A 478 -1.54 -4.97 14.80
CA LEU A 478 -2.99 -5.13 14.81
C LEU A 478 -3.42 -6.06 13.67
N ASP A 479 -4.09 -7.14 14.01
CA ASP A 479 -4.67 -8.07 13.03
C ASP A 479 -6.19 -8.25 13.26
N MET A 480 -6.85 -8.96 12.34
CA MET A 480 -8.28 -9.32 12.40
C MET A 480 -9.24 -8.11 12.46
N ASN A 481 -8.74 -6.92 12.11
CA ASN A 481 -9.39 -5.63 12.38
C ASN A 481 -10.26 -5.10 11.23
N GLU A 482 -10.78 -5.97 10.35
CA GLU A 482 -11.94 -5.68 9.49
C GLU A 482 -13.27 -5.82 10.27
N ALA A 483 -13.22 -5.80 11.61
CA ALA A 483 -14.17 -6.50 12.46
C ALA A 483 -14.36 -7.96 12.00
N SER A 484 -13.26 -8.69 11.75
CA SER A 484 -13.31 -10.10 11.33
C SER A 484 -14.02 -10.95 12.38
N ASN A 485 -14.82 -11.91 11.92
CA ASN A 485 -15.65 -12.78 12.73
C ASN A 485 -15.85 -14.12 12.01
N PHE A 486 -15.60 -15.25 12.70
CA PHE A 486 -15.81 -16.58 12.12
C PHE A 486 -17.29 -16.99 12.11
N CYS A 487 -18.13 -16.25 12.85
CA CYS A 487 -19.57 -16.44 12.95
C CYS A 487 -20.36 -15.32 12.26
N THR A 488 -21.67 -15.51 12.09
CA THR A 488 -22.55 -14.56 11.39
C THR A 488 -23.96 -14.62 11.96
N GLY A 489 -24.40 -13.56 12.65
CA GLY A 489 -25.75 -13.45 13.22
C GLY A 489 -26.02 -12.09 13.87
N ASP A 490 -27.30 -11.70 13.97
CA ASP A 490 -27.73 -10.51 14.73
C ASP A 490 -27.45 -10.67 16.23
N VAL A 491 -27.65 -11.88 16.73
CA VAL A 491 -27.34 -12.32 18.11
C VAL A 491 -26.76 -13.72 18.01
N CYS A 492 -25.62 -13.94 18.65
CA CYS A 492 -24.97 -15.25 18.75
C CYS A 492 -24.83 -15.66 20.22
N TYR A 493 -25.02 -16.95 20.48
CA TYR A 493 -24.86 -17.57 21.80
C TYR A 493 -23.73 -18.59 21.75
N ASP A 494 -22.78 -18.52 22.68
CA ASP A 494 -21.84 -19.63 22.86
C ASP A 494 -22.59 -20.80 23.50
N THR A 495 -22.44 -21.97 22.88
CA THR A 495 -23.01 -23.25 23.30
C THR A 495 -22.08 -24.02 24.25
N GLY A 496 -20.94 -23.41 24.63
CA GLY A 496 -19.83 -24.08 25.29
C GLY A 496 -18.90 -24.79 24.29
N MET A 497 -19.01 -24.47 23.00
CA MET A 497 -18.22 -25.07 21.92
C MET A 497 -17.28 -24.07 21.23
N ALA A 498 -17.44 -22.76 21.48
CA ALA A 498 -16.53 -21.73 20.97
C ALA A 498 -15.30 -21.57 21.90
N GLY A 499 -14.54 -22.64 22.08
CA GLY A 499 -13.17 -22.58 22.61
C GLY A 499 -12.15 -22.07 21.57
N PRO A 500 -10.85 -22.06 21.90
CA PRO A 500 -9.79 -21.59 21.00
C PRO A 500 -9.87 -22.19 19.59
N ALA A 501 -9.96 -21.33 18.58
CA ALA A 501 -10.26 -21.71 17.22
C ALA A 501 -8.99 -22.15 16.47
N THR A 502 -8.97 -23.42 16.07
CA THR A 502 -7.96 -23.99 15.16
C THR A 502 -8.42 -24.01 13.69
N ASP A 503 -9.61 -23.48 13.43
CA ASP A 503 -10.29 -23.46 12.13
C ASP A 503 -11.13 -22.18 11.98
N PHE A 504 -11.47 -21.82 10.75
CA PHE A 504 -12.35 -20.68 10.44
C PHE A 504 -13.83 -21.07 10.48
N ILE A 505 -14.24 -21.93 11.44
CA ILE A 505 -15.58 -22.52 11.50
C ILE A 505 -16.34 -21.98 12.70
N CYS A 506 -17.53 -21.40 12.45
CA CYS A 506 -18.46 -20.99 13.50
C CYS A 506 -18.94 -22.18 14.33
N LYS A 507 -18.83 -22.06 15.65
CA LYS A 507 -19.21 -23.06 16.66
C LYS A 507 -20.32 -22.56 17.60
N MET A 508 -20.93 -21.42 17.27
CA MET A 508 -21.96 -20.72 18.05
C MET A 508 -23.38 -20.91 17.48
N ASP A 509 -24.41 -20.77 18.32
CA ASP A 509 -25.80 -20.61 17.88
C ASP A 509 -26.04 -19.14 17.48
N CYS A 510 -25.89 -18.85 16.19
CA CYS A 510 -26.12 -17.52 15.63
C CYS A 510 -27.48 -17.43 14.94
N ARG A 511 -28.25 -16.39 15.28
CA ARG A 511 -29.63 -16.17 14.79
C ARG A 511 -29.72 -14.85 14.05
N MET A 512 -30.61 -14.76 13.05
CA MET A 512 -30.83 -13.55 12.25
C MET A 512 -32.32 -13.18 12.12
N GLY A 513 -32.56 -11.90 11.86
CA GLY A 513 -33.87 -11.35 11.54
C GLY A 513 -34.91 -11.55 12.66
N PRO A 514 -36.17 -11.89 12.34
CA PRO A 514 -37.23 -12.06 13.33
C PRO A 514 -36.90 -13.05 14.47
N TYR A 515 -36.09 -14.08 14.22
CA TYR A 515 -35.68 -15.05 15.25
C TYR A 515 -34.76 -14.46 16.32
N ALA A 516 -33.95 -13.46 15.95
CA ALA A 516 -33.13 -12.69 16.88
C ALA A 516 -33.91 -11.49 17.48
N ALA A 517 -34.89 -10.95 16.76
CA ALA A 517 -35.71 -9.82 17.21
C ALA A 517 -36.79 -10.20 18.24
N ASN A 518 -37.02 -11.48 18.52
CA ASN A 518 -37.98 -11.95 19.53
C ASN A 518 -37.62 -11.48 20.94
N GLY A 519 -38.25 -10.39 21.40
CA GLY A 519 -37.94 -9.73 22.68
C GLY A 519 -36.80 -8.72 22.63
N ALA A 520 -36.25 -8.44 21.46
CA ALA A 520 -35.28 -7.35 21.28
C ALA A 520 -36.01 -5.98 21.28
N PRO A 521 -35.40 -4.91 21.83
CA PRO A 521 -35.97 -3.56 21.77
C PRO A 521 -35.91 -2.95 20.37
N ASN A 522 -35.08 -3.50 19.46
CA ASN A 522 -34.89 -3.00 18.10
C ASN A 522 -35.20 -4.10 17.07
N VAL A 523 -36.05 -3.76 16.09
CA VAL A 523 -36.24 -4.60 14.89
C VAL A 523 -35.18 -4.23 13.85
N PRO A 524 -34.48 -5.20 13.22
CA PRO A 524 -33.57 -4.95 12.11
C PRO A 524 -34.21 -4.12 10.98
N PRO A 525 -33.53 -3.07 10.45
CA PRO A 525 -34.03 -2.34 9.29
C PRO A 525 -34.26 -3.26 8.09
N LYS A 526 -35.41 -3.11 7.43
CA LYS A 526 -35.83 -4.02 6.36
C LYS A 526 -34.85 -3.97 5.18
N GLY A 527 -34.18 -5.09 4.93
CA GLY A 527 -33.20 -5.20 3.83
C GLY A 527 -31.77 -4.85 4.23
N ILE A 528 -31.46 -4.64 5.51
CA ILE A 528 -30.08 -4.29 5.91
C ILE A 528 -29.03 -5.36 5.56
N PHE A 529 -29.35 -6.65 5.72
CA PHE A 529 -28.43 -7.75 5.34
C PHE A 529 -28.39 -7.97 3.83
N ASN A 530 -29.52 -7.82 3.15
CA ASN A 530 -29.66 -8.01 1.71
C ASN A 530 -30.15 -6.67 1.13
N PRO A 531 -29.24 -5.68 0.98
CA PRO A 531 -29.61 -4.36 0.48
C PRO A 531 -30.30 -4.45 -0.89
N PRO A 532 -31.17 -3.48 -1.24
CA PRO A 532 -31.89 -3.50 -2.51
C PRO A 532 -30.96 -3.64 -3.73
N TYR A 533 -29.73 -3.14 -3.62
CA TYR A 533 -28.59 -3.46 -4.48
C TYR A 533 -27.57 -4.32 -3.72
N THR A 534 -27.40 -5.58 -4.11
CA THR A 534 -26.32 -6.44 -3.58
C THR A 534 -25.01 -6.12 -4.30
N ILE A 535 -24.04 -5.55 -3.57
CA ILE A 535 -22.67 -5.34 -4.06
C ILE A 535 -22.01 -6.68 -4.43
N ASN A 536 -20.96 -6.63 -5.25
CA ASN A 536 -20.26 -7.81 -5.76
C ASN A 536 -19.25 -8.41 -4.75
N ASN A 537 -19.65 -8.52 -3.49
CA ASN A 537 -18.87 -9.08 -2.39
C ASN A 537 -18.44 -10.52 -2.70
N ASN A 538 -17.15 -10.82 -2.57
CA ASN A 538 -16.54 -12.10 -2.91
C ASN A 538 -16.76 -12.54 -4.39
N LEU A 539 -16.99 -11.59 -5.32
CA LEU A 539 -17.34 -11.83 -6.75
C LEU A 539 -18.62 -12.65 -7.02
N THR A 540 -19.28 -13.14 -5.97
CA THR A 540 -20.46 -14.02 -6.02
C THR A 540 -21.67 -13.42 -5.31
N GLN A 541 -21.62 -12.11 -4.98
CA GLN A 541 -22.66 -11.35 -4.28
C GLN A 541 -23.05 -11.99 -2.92
N VAL A 542 -22.06 -12.47 -2.16
CA VAL A 542 -22.31 -13.01 -0.81
C VAL A 542 -22.81 -11.92 0.14
N ASN A 543 -23.60 -12.32 1.14
CA ASN A 543 -24.16 -11.38 2.11
C ASN A 543 -23.05 -10.55 2.78
N ILE A 544 -23.28 -9.25 3.00
CA ILE A 544 -22.31 -8.34 3.61
C ILE A 544 -21.97 -8.69 5.07
N THR A 545 -22.78 -9.54 5.72
CA THR A 545 -22.49 -10.11 7.05
C THR A 545 -21.38 -11.17 7.06
N VAL A 546 -21.02 -11.75 5.90
CA VAL A 546 -20.13 -12.92 5.84
C VAL A 546 -18.70 -12.55 6.20
N LYS A 547 -18.13 -13.24 7.20
CA LYS A 547 -16.83 -13.00 7.83
C LYS A 547 -16.73 -11.72 8.69
N THR A 548 -17.84 -11.10 9.09
CA THR A 548 -17.81 -9.93 9.98
C THR A 548 -19.01 -9.93 10.97
N ILE A 549 -19.12 -8.89 11.79
CA ILE A 549 -20.25 -8.70 12.70
C ILE A 549 -21.51 -8.29 11.92
N ALA A 550 -22.69 -8.41 12.51
CA ALA A 550 -23.91 -8.05 11.80
C ALA A 550 -23.96 -6.53 11.50
N PRO A 551 -24.36 -6.09 10.28
CA PRO A 551 -24.52 -4.68 9.95
C PRO A 551 -25.58 -3.95 10.80
N THR A 552 -26.42 -4.71 11.51
CA THR A 552 -27.39 -4.25 12.52
C THR A 552 -26.78 -3.91 13.88
N ALA A 553 -25.54 -4.35 14.14
CA ALA A 553 -24.83 -4.07 15.37
C ALA A 553 -24.61 -2.57 15.53
N ARG A 554 -24.70 -2.09 16.77
CA ARG A 554 -24.72 -0.66 17.11
C ARG A 554 -23.50 -0.25 17.90
N TYR A 555 -22.86 0.79 17.41
CA TYR A 555 -21.84 1.54 18.12
C TYR A 555 -22.46 2.29 19.29
N LEU A 556 -21.65 2.77 20.23
CA LEU A 556 -22.10 3.41 21.47
C LEU A 556 -22.74 4.78 21.26
N ASP A 557 -22.52 5.40 20.09
CA ASP A 557 -23.27 6.58 19.59
C ASP A 557 -24.58 6.22 18.88
N GLY A 558 -24.92 4.93 18.79
CA GLY A 558 -26.16 4.39 18.20
C GLY A 558 -26.08 4.08 16.71
N GLU A 559 -25.01 4.49 16.03
CA GLU A 559 -24.81 4.26 14.59
C GLU A 559 -24.57 2.77 14.29
N LEU A 560 -24.92 2.35 13.07
CA LEU A 560 -24.89 0.98 12.60
C LEU A 560 -23.53 0.60 11.98
N GLU A 561 -23.13 -0.65 12.18
CA GLU A 561 -22.01 -1.27 11.47
C GLU A 561 -22.15 -1.15 9.94
N TYR A 562 -23.38 -1.22 9.41
CA TYR A 562 -23.68 -0.96 8.00
C TYR A 562 -23.06 0.33 7.42
N ASN A 563 -22.85 1.35 8.26
CA ASN A 563 -22.24 2.63 7.92
C ASN A 563 -20.76 2.74 8.33
N LYS A 564 -20.37 2.08 9.43
CA LYS A 564 -19.05 2.20 10.07
C LYS A 564 -18.05 1.08 9.79
N HIS A 565 -18.49 -0.06 9.27
CA HIS A 565 -17.70 -1.28 9.08
C HIS A 565 -16.29 -1.04 8.52
N SER A 566 -16.19 -0.44 7.33
CA SER A 566 -14.90 -0.17 6.68
C SER A 566 -14.10 0.99 7.29
N LEU A 567 -14.50 1.49 8.46
CA LEU A 567 -13.74 2.41 9.31
C LEU A 567 -13.28 1.76 10.64
N TYR A 568 -13.72 0.53 10.96
CA TYR A 568 -13.33 -0.16 12.20
C TYR A 568 -11.81 -0.31 12.31
N GLY A 569 -11.15 -0.77 11.23
CA GLY A 569 -9.68 -0.87 11.16
C GLY A 569 -8.98 0.48 11.38
N LEU A 570 -9.44 1.54 10.69
CA LEU A 570 -8.90 2.90 10.84
C LEU A 570 -9.05 3.43 12.29
N THR A 571 -10.22 3.27 12.91
CA THR A 571 -10.43 3.74 14.30
C THR A 571 -9.63 2.94 15.33
N THR A 572 -9.48 1.63 15.14
CA THR A 572 -8.59 0.77 15.95
C THR A 572 -7.14 1.26 15.86
N VAL A 573 -6.70 1.59 14.64
CA VAL A 573 -5.36 2.14 14.35
C VAL A 573 -5.15 3.51 15.01
N ILE A 574 -6.09 4.44 14.88
CA ILE A 574 -6.00 5.78 15.51
C ILE A 574 -5.93 5.65 17.04
N ALA A 575 -6.79 4.83 17.65
CA ALA A 575 -6.80 4.59 19.09
C ALA A 575 -5.46 4.01 19.57
N THR A 576 -4.92 3.03 18.85
CA THR A 576 -3.65 2.36 19.20
C THR A 576 -2.44 3.28 19.00
N SER A 577 -2.37 4.01 17.88
CA SER A 577 -1.26 4.94 17.59
C SER A 577 -1.19 6.06 18.65
N ASN A 578 -2.35 6.60 19.05
CA ASN A 578 -2.45 7.58 20.12
C ASN A 578 -2.08 7.00 21.51
N ALA A 579 -2.48 5.76 21.81
CA ALA A 579 -2.07 5.08 23.04
C ALA A 579 -0.54 4.91 23.10
N LEU A 580 0.07 4.41 22.03
CA LEU A 580 1.53 4.22 21.92
C LEU A 580 2.32 5.52 22.09
N ASN A 581 1.87 6.63 21.50
CA ASN A 581 2.47 7.96 21.67
C ASN A 581 2.61 8.33 23.16
N SER A 582 1.53 8.13 23.93
CA SER A 582 1.49 8.42 25.37
C SER A 582 2.27 7.43 26.24
N LEU A 583 2.45 6.20 25.77
CA LEU A 583 2.97 5.07 26.52
C LEU A 583 4.50 4.93 26.42
N ILE A 584 5.03 5.05 25.20
CA ILE A 584 6.45 4.86 24.89
C ILE A 584 7.19 6.22 24.87
N ASN A 585 6.46 7.33 24.72
CA ASN A 585 7.01 8.68 24.53
C ASN A 585 8.03 8.75 23.36
N LYS A 586 7.72 8.00 22.31
CA LYS A 586 8.47 7.87 21.05
C LYS A 586 7.48 7.72 19.91
N ARG A 587 7.92 7.97 18.67
CA ARG A 587 7.11 7.72 17.47
C ARG A 587 6.57 6.28 17.48
N PRO A 588 5.28 6.07 17.17
CA PRO A 588 4.64 4.78 17.33
C PRO A 588 4.98 3.89 16.13
N PHE A 589 5.06 2.58 16.35
CA PHE A 589 4.97 1.61 15.27
C PHE A 589 3.70 0.78 15.44
N VAL A 590 2.78 0.93 14.48
CA VAL A 590 1.60 0.10 14.31
C VAL A 590 1.70 -0.54 12.93
N LEU A 591 1.69 -1.87 12.85
CA LEU A 591 1.37 -2.63 11.64
C LEU A 591 -0.12 -2.97 11.69
N THR A 592 -0.87 -2.80 10.60
CA THR A 592 -2.32 -3.09 10.54
C THR A 592 -2.69 -3.94 9.33
N ARG A 593 -3.79 -4.71 9.45
CA ARG A 593 -4.41 -5.40 8.32
C ARG A 593 -5.44 -4.53 7.62
N SER A 594 -6.59 -4.30 8.23
CA SER A 594 -7.66 -3.51 7.63
C SER A 594 -7.30 -2.03 7.56
N THR A 595 -7.63 -1.39 6.43
CA THR A 595 -7.31 0.02 6.16
C THR A 595 -8.46 0.75 5.45
N PHE A 596 -8.58 2.04 5.76
CA PHE A 596 -9.34 3.00 4.95
C PHE A 596 -8.37 4.08 4.46
N LEU A 597 -8.84 4.98 3.59
CA LEU A 597 -8.09 6.19 3.28
C LEU A 597 -7.74 6.95 4.56
N GLY A 598 -6.48 7.32 4.71
CA GLY A 598 -5.93 7.96 5.91
C GLY A 598 -5.30 7.01 6.94
N SER A 599 -5.47 5.68 6.84
CA SER A 599 -4.78 4.73 7.75
C SER A 599 -3.24 4.88 7.70
N GLY A 600 -2.69 5.22 6.53
CA GLY A 600 -1.26 5.49 6.37
C GLY A 600 -0.73 6.69 7.16
N ALA A 601 -1.58 7.56 7.70
CA ALA A 601 -1.18 8.66 8.60
C ALA A 601 -0.88 8.21 10.03
N TYR A 602 -1.08 6.92 10.34
CA TYR A 602 -0.96 6.38 11.70
C TYR A 602 -0.28 4.99 11.78
N ALA A 603 -0.22 4.23 10.67
CA ALA A 603 0.24 2.84 10.64
C ALA A 603 0.89 2.40 9.31
N ALA A 604 1.73 1.37 9.41
CA ALA A 604 2.22 0.52 8.32
C ALA A 604 1.21 -0.59 8.00
N HIS A 605 1.29 -1.19 6.80
CA HIS A 605 0.36 -2.25 6.38
C HIS A 605 1.04 -3.12 5.30
N TRP A 606 0.89 -4.44 5.33
CA TRP A 606 1.74 -5.34 4.54
C TRP A 606 1.31 -5.52 3.06
N THR A 607 0.15 -5.03 2.66
CA THR A 607 -0.34 -5.11 1.26
C THR A 607 -0.86 -3.79 0.68
N GLY A 608 -0.69 -2.66 1.39
CA GLY A 608 -1.08 -1.32 0.93
C GLY A 608 -0.40 -0.16 1.70
N ASN A 609 -0.71 1.08 1.33
CA ASN A 609 -0.15 2.34 1.86
C ASN A 609 1.35 2.58 1.57
N ALA A 610 1.92 3.66 2.11
CA ALA A 610 3.30 4.09 1.80
C ALA A 610 4.39 3.28 2.53
N PHE A 611 4.07 2.72 3.71
CA PHE A 611 4.95 1.81 4.46
C PHE A 611 4.45 0.37 4.29
N ILE A 612 4.84 -0.21 3.15
CA ILE A 612 4.27 -1.44 2.55
C ILE A 612 5.34 -2.48 2.24
N GLY A 613 5.00 -3.77 2.35
CA GLY A 613 5.82 -4.89 1.90
C GLY A 613 5.18 -6.22 2.25
N ALA A 614 5.13 -7.15 1.30
CA ALA A 614 4.44 -8.42 1.47
C ALA A 614 5.23 -9.38 2.38
N ASP A 615 4.54 -10.39 2.92
CA ASP A 615 5.20 -11.44 3.70
C ASP A 615 6.18 -12.24 2.84
N ILE A 616 7.46 -12.03 3.12
CA ILE A 616 8.57 -12.54 2.31
C ILE A 616 8.61 -14.07 2.39
N CYS A 617 8.73 -14.70 1.23
CA CYS A 617 8.55 -16.14 0.98
C CYS A 617 7.10 -16.65 1.09
N GLY A 618 6.13 -15.78 1.36
CA GLY A 618 4.71 -16.11 1.37
C GLY A 618 4.20 -16.63 2.72
N PHE A 619 2.97 -16.21 3.05
CA PHE A 619 2.29 -16.65 4.26
C PHE A 619 1.72 -18.08 4.13
N GLN A 620 1.09 -18.38 2.99
CA GLN A 620 0.44 -19.67 2.71
C GLN A 620 1.31 -20.56 1.83
N SER A 621 1.36 -21.86 2.14
CA SER A 621 2.15 -22.90 1.47
C SER A 621 3.67 -22.71 1.54
N ILE A 622 4.41 -23.81 1.61
CA ILE A 622 5.88 -23.77 1.71
C ILE A 622 6.45 -23.37 0.34
N ALA A 623 7.13 -22.22 0.28
CA ALA A 623 7.81 -21.76 -0.93
C ALA A 623 8.99 -22.67 -1.33
N THR A 624 9.28 -22.71 -2.63
CA THR A 624 10.51 -23.34 -3.14
C THR A 624 11.75 -22.57 -2.68
N GLU A 625 12.92 -23.23 -2.63
CA GLU A 625 14.16 -22.56 -2.20
C GLU A 625 14.52 -21.38 -3.14
N GLU A 626 14.25 -21.53 -4.43
CA GLU A 626 14.38 -20.46 -5.43
C GLU A 626 13.40 -19.31 -5.18
N LEU A 627 12.11 -19.58 -5.01
CA LEU A 627 11.09 -18.55 -4.75
C LEU A 627 11.43 -17.76 -3.49
N CYS A 628 11.77 -18.46 -2.40
CA CYS A 628 12.12 -17.79 -1.14
C CYS A 628 13.44 -17.01 -1.23
N ALA A 629 14.44 -17.50 -1.97
CA ALA A 629 15.68 -16.75 -2.21
C ALA A 629 15.42 -15.47 -3.05
N ARG A 630 14.68 -15.58 -4.17
CA ARG A 630 14.29 -14.43 -5.02
C ARG A 630 13.45 -13.41 -4.24
N TRP A 631 12.48 -13.86 -3.45
CA TRP A 631 11.63 -13.00 -2.63
C TRP A 631 12.40 -12.33 -1.49
N ALA A 632 13.34 -13.03 -0.82
CA ALA A 632 14.23 -12.41 0.16
C ALA A 632 15.08 -11.29 -0.46
N ALA A 633 15.53 -11.47 -1.69
CA ALA A 633 16.33 -10.48 -2.41
C ALA A 633 15.51 -9.25 -2.87
N ALA A 634 14.27 -9.47 -3.32
CA ALA A 634 13.36 -8.39 -3.74
C ALA A 634 12.72 -7.65 -2.54
N GLY A 635 12.30 -8.37 -1.50
CA GLY A 635 11.70 -7.84 -0.28
C GLY A 635 12.66 -6.95 0.52
N ALA A 636 13.97 -7.18 0.41
CA ALA A 636 14.99 -6.28 0.95
C ALA A 636 14.91 -4.84 0.40
N TRP A 637 14.21 -4.61 -0.71
CA TRP A 637 13.98 -3.29 -1.32
C TRP A 637 12.52 -2.77 -1.24
N GLN A 638 11.64 -3.46 -0.50
CA GLN A 638 10.29 -2.98 -0.19
C GLN A 638 10.32 -2.06 1.04
N PRO A 639 9.46 -1.02 1.15
CA PRO A 639 9.50 -0.10 2.29
C PRO A 639 9.43 -0.80 3.66
N PHE A 640 8.48 -1.72 3.84
CA PHE A 640 8.41 -2.69 4.94
C PHE A 640 8.97 -4.04 4.48
N SER A 641 9.52 -4.84 5.41
CA SER A 641 10.21 -6.09 5.08
C SER A 641 10.10 -7.11 6.21
N ARG A 642 9.08 -7.97 6.15
CA ARG A 642 8.81 -9.04 7.13
C ARG A 642 8.89 -10.41 6.46
N ASN A 643 9.62 -11.36 7.05
CA ASN A 643 9.38 -12.79 6.82
C ASN A 643 8.32 -13.26 7.83
N HIS A 644 7.22 -13.83 7.36
CA HIS A 644 6.12 -14.35 8.17
C HIS A 644 5.43 -15.50 7.43
N HIS A 645 4.88 -16.47 8.17
CA HIS A 645 4.42 -17.74 7.62
C HIS A 645 3.36 -18.43 8.51
N SER A 646 2.46 -19.21 7.91
CA SER A 646 1.38 -19.92 8.62
C SER A 646 1.82 -21.24 9.26
N THR A 647 2.53 -22.09 8.53
CA THR A 647 2.69 -23.52 8.88
C THR A 647 3.94 -24.14 8.28
N GLY A 648 5.05 -24.17 9.03
CA GLY A 648 6.32 -24.74 8.57
C GLY A 648 7.52 -24.00 9.16
N PHE A 649 8.63 -24.00 8.42
CA PHE A 649 9.85 -23.26 8.75
C PHE A 649 10.43 -22.67 7.45
N GLN A 650 10.63 -21.35 7.41
CA GLN A 650 11.15 -20.61 6.24
C GLN A 650 12.08 -19.45 6.62
N GLU A 651 12.57 -19.45 7.86
CA GLU A 651 13.59 -18.55 8.37
C GLU A 651 14.85 -18.61 7.47
N PHE A 652 15.36 -17.45 7.04
CA PHE A 652 16.34 -17.38 5.94
C PHE A 652 17.64 -18.16 6.17
N TYR A 653 18.00 -18.45 7.43
CA TYR A 653 19.18 -19.23 7.76
C TYR A 653 19.06 -20.73 7.41
N LEU A 654 17.86 -21.27 7.16
CA LEU A 654 17.61 -22.72 7.05
C LEU A 654 18.17 -23.38 5.79
N ARG A 655 18.31 -22.63 4.68
CA ARG A 655 18.86 -23.14 3.41
C ARG A 655 20.09 -22.34 2.97
N PRO A 656 21.13 -22.97 2.39
CA PRO A 656 22.34 -22.26 1.98
C PRO A 656 22.10 -21.13 0.97
N THR A 657 21.22 -21.35 -0.02
CA THR A 657 20.96 -20.35 -1.09
C THR A 657 20.24 -19.14 -0.52
N ILE A 658 19.14 -19.37 0.21
CA ILE A 658 18.36 -18.30 0.89
C ILE A 658 19.26 -17.54 1.86
N ARG A 659 20.08 -18.24 2.66
CA ARG A 659 21.02 -17.62 3.62
C ARG A 659 22.02 -16.70 2.92
N SER A 660 22.66 -17.18 1.85
CA SER A 660 23.66 -16.44 1.07
C SER A 660 23.07 -15.18 0.45
N LEU A 661 21.88 -15.29 -0.16
CA LEU A 661 21.24 -14.16 -0.82
C LEU A 661 20.62 -13.17 0.17
N ALA A 662 20.04 -13.65 1.29
CA ALA A 662 19.56 -12.78 2.37
C ALA A 662 20.70 -12.00 3.05
N GLN A 663 21.86 -12.62 3.29
CA GLN A 663 23.05 -11.91 3.78
C GLN A 663 23.40 -10.71 2.88
N LYS A 664 23.48 -10.92 1.56
CA LYS A 664 23.82 -9.88 0.58
C LYS A 664 22.74 -8.79 0.52
N ALA A 665 21.48 -9.19 0.36
CA ALA A 665 20.37 -8.28 0.16
C ALA A 665 20.10 -7.42 1.41
N PHE A 666 20.10 -7.99 2.61
CA PHE A 666 19.84 -7.24 3.84
C PHE A 666 21.03 -6.38 4.31
N ALA A 667 22.27 -6.74 3.95
CA ALA A 667 23.40 -5.82 4.08
C ALA A 667 23.26 -4.58 3.18
N TRP A 668 22.78 -4.76 1.94
CA TRP A 668 22.47 -3.64 1.05
C TRP A 668 21.25 -2.83 1.51
N ARG A 669 20.20 -3.47 2.05
CA ARG A 669 19.07 -2.77 2.68
C ARG A 669 19.55 -1.85 3.79
N LEU A 670 20.30 -2.36 4.77
CA LEU A 670 20.86 -1.55 5.85
C LEU A 670 21.69 -0.39 5.30
N ARG A 671 22.56 -0.65 4.31
CA ARG A 671 23.35 0.40 3.65
C ARG A 671 22.48 1.47 2.96
N ALA A 672 21.32 1.10 2.42
CA ALA A 672 20.40 2.02 1.74
C ALA A 672 19.41 2.74 2.68
N LEU A 673 19.42 2.49 4.00
CA LEU A 673 18.43 3.08 4.90
C LEU A 673 18.46 4.61 5.04
N PRO A 674 19.60 5.35 4.95
CA PRO A 674 19.56 6.81 5.00
C PRO A 674 18.70 7.41 3.87
N TYR A 675 18.75 6.81 2.68
CA TYR A 675 17.90 7.17 1.55
C TYR A 675 16.45 6.71 1.73
N HIS A 676 16.18 5.49 2.22
CA HIS A 676 14.81 5.06 2.53
C HIS A 676 14.15 6.00 3.56
N TYR A 677 14.88 6.36 4.62
CA TYR A 677 14.40 7.25 5.68
C TYR A 677 14.13 8.66 5.16
N THR A 678 14.95 9.15 4.23
CA THR A 678 14.74 10.43 3.55
C THR A 678 13.48 10.39 2.67
N ALA A 679 13.28 9.32 1.89
CA ALA A 679 12.05 9.15 1.10
C ALA A 679 10.79 9.05 1.98
N PHE A 680 10.90 8.49 3.19
CA PHE A 680 9.83 8.51 4.20
C PHE A 680 9.58 9.92 4.77
N TYR A 681 10.63 10.72 5.00
CA TYR A 681 10.46 12.12 5.38
C TYR A 681 9.78 12.92 4.27
N ASP A 682 10.13 12.69 3.00
CA ASP A 682 9.47 13.35 1.88
C ASP A 682 8.00 12.94 1.76
N ALA A 683 7.68 11.66 2.00
CA ALA A 683 6.31 11.17 2.09
C ALA A 683 5.52 11.88 3.20
N HIS A 684 6.11 12.00 4.39
CA HIS A 684 5.51 12.67 5.54
C HIS A 684 5.32 14.18 5.34
N ALA A 685 6.36 14.90 4.89
CA ALA A 685 6.31 16.35 4.75
C ALA A 685 5.50 16.82 3.54
N PHE A 686 5.59 16.12 2.40
CA PHE A 686 5.09 16.61 1.10
C PHE A 686 4.05 15.70 0.43
N GLY A 687 3.72 14.55 1.02
CA GLY A 687 2.76 13.60 0.44
C GLY A 687 3.32 12.73 -0.69
N CYS A 688 4.64 12.59 -0.75
CA CYS A 688 5.32 11.76 -1.76
C CYS A 688 5.05 10.26 -1.57
N SER A 689 5.25 9.47 -2.63
CA SER A 689 5.33 8.01 -2.53
C SER A 689 6.77 7.51 -2.32
N VAL A 690 6.96 6.55 -1.41
CA VAL A 690 8.24 5.91 -1.11
C VAL A 690 8.58 4.84 -2.16
N MET A 691 7.71 3.84 -2.33
CA MET A 691 7.77 2.86 -3.42
C MET A 691 6.73 3.24 -4.47
N ARG A 692 7.19 3.73 -5.62
CA ARG A 692 6.33 4.32 -6.67
C ARG A 692 6.52 3.59 -8.01
N PRO A 693 5.45 3.37 -8.79
CA PRO A 693 5.58 2.86 -10.15
C PRO A 693 6.21 3.92 -11.05
N LEU A 694 6.81 3.50 -12.18
CA LEU A 694 7.64 4.37 -13.01
C LEU A 694 6.89 5.62 -13.52
N PHE A 695 5.59 5.53 -13.79
CA PHE A 695 4.78 6.68 -14.26
C PHE A 695 4.63 7.82 -13.24
N PHE A 696 4.99 7.63 -11.96
CA PHE A 696 5.09 8.70 -10.96
C PHE A 696 6.42 9.47 -11.00
N SER A 697 7.38 9.04 -11.83
CA SER A 697 8.66 9.76 -12.08
C SER A 697 8.81 10.15 -13.55
N PHE A 698 8.15 9.41 -14.46
CA PHE A 698 8.17 9.62 -15.91
C PHE A 698 6.75 9.62 -16.49
N PRO A 699 5.85 10.53 -16.06
CA PRO A 699 4.43 10.51 -16.46
C PRO A 699 4.24 10.67 -17.98
N ASP A 700 5.06 11.50 -18.63
CA ASP A 700 5.06 11.76 -20.07
C ASP A 700 5.37 10.49 -20.90
N ASP A 701 6.08 9.52 -20.31
CA ASP A 701 6.46 8.26 -20.95
C ASP A 701 5.35 7.21 -20.79
N SER A 702 4.47 7.17 -21.78
CA SER A 702 3.36 6.22 -21.86
C SER A 702 3.76 4.74 -21.73
N THR A 703 5.03 4.38 -21.97
CA THR A 703 5.52 3.00 -21.81
C THR A 703 5.46 2.56 -20.35
N THR A 704 5.68 3.49 -19.41
CA THR A 704 5.70 3.23 -17.97
C THR A 704 4.32 2.93 -17.37
N SER A 705 3.23 3.30 -18.06
CA SER A 705 1.86 3.24 -17.55
C SER A 705 1.39 1.84 -17.14
N HIS A 706 1.84 0.79 -17.84
CA HIS A 706 1.47 -0.61 -17.56
C HIS A 706 2.53 -1.37 -16.74
N ILE A 707 3.65 -0.73 -16.40
CA ILE A 707 4.79 -1.37 -15.73
C ILE A 707 4.49 -1.52 -14.23
N HIS A 708 4.51 -2.77 -13.75
CA HIS A 708 4.17 -3.13 -12.37
C HIS A 708 5.12 -4.18 -11.74
N LEU A 709 6.11 -4.68 -12.49
CA LEU A 709 7.07 -5.71 -12.02
C LEU A 709 8.43 -5.11 -11.63
N GLN A 710 8.59 -3.81 -11.76
CA GLN A 710 9.75 -3.00 -11.35
C GLN A 710 9.24 -1.67 -10.79
N TRP A 711 9.99 -1.06 -9.86
CA TRP A 711 9.56 0.16 -9.17
C TRP A 711 10.71 1.14 -8.95
N MET A 712 10.36 2.41 -8.72
CA MET A 712 11.27 3.39 -8.13
C MET A 712 11.13 3.38 -6.61
N LEU A 713 12.25 3.45 -5.90
CA LEU A 713 12.33 3.82 -4.50
C LEU A 713 12.77 5.29 -4.46
N GLY A 714 11.92 6.17 -3.92
CA GLY A 714 12.09 7.63 -4.04
C GLY A 714 12.11 8.07 -5.52
N ASP A 715 12.97 9.04 -5.86
CA ASP A 715 13.17 9.52 -7.24
C ASP A 715 14.48 9.00 -7.89
N ALA A 716 15.42 8.48 -7.10
CA ALA A 716 16.78 8.16 -7.56
C ALA A 716 17.07 6.67 -7.83
N ILE A 717 16.41 5.73 -7.14
CA ILE A 717 16.74 4.29 -7.23
C ILE A 717 15.62 3.53 -7.94
N MET A 718 15.96 2.65 -8.90
CA MET A 718 15.03 1.71 -9.53
C MET A 718 15.39 0.26 -9.20
N VAL A 719 14.40 -0.59 -8.95
CA VAL A 719 14.55 -2.01 -8.64
C VAL A 719 13.81 -2.85 -9.68
N ALA A 720 14.51 -3.78 -10.32
CA ALA A 720 13.97 -4.69 -11.33
C ALA A 720 14.32 -6.15 -10.96
N PRO A 721 13.53 -6.80 -10.08
CA PRO A 721 13.80 -8.15 -9.63
C PRO A 721 13.56 -9.21 -10.73
N ILE A 722 13.94 -10.46 -10.42
CA ILE A 722 13.51 -11.64 -11.16
C ILE A 722 12.39 -12.29 -10.36
N LEU A 723 11.25 -12.52 -11.01
CA LEU A 723 10.01 -13.00 -10.39
C LEU A 723 9.58 -14.39 -10.89
N ASP A 724 10.08 -14.82 -12.06
CA ASP A 724 9.78 -16.11 -12.66
C ASP A 724 10.79 -17.20 -12.24
N GLN A 725 10.29 -18.43 -12.06
CA GLN A 725 11.11 -19.57 -11.64
C GLN A 725 12.03 -20.07 -12.77
N GLY A 726 13.28 -20.42 -12.43
CA GLY A 726 14.29 -20.90 -13.37
C GLY A 726 14.94 -19.78 -14.20
N VAL A 727 14.52 -18.53 -14.05
CA VAL A 727 15.03 -17.39 -14.81
C VAL A 727 16.28 -16.81 -14.15
N VAL A 728 17.31 -16.56 -14.97
CA VAL A 728 18.64 -16.06 -14.56
C VAL A 728 18.93 -14.64 -15.08
N SER A 729 17.92 -13.93 -15.57
CA SER A 729 18.05 -12.55 -16.04
C SER A 729 16.76 -11.76 -15.88
N SER A 730 16.86 -10.53 -15.36
CA SER A 730 15.71 -9.62 -15.30
C SER A 730 15.49 -8.92 -16.65
N SER A 731 14.23 -8.78 -17.04
CA SER A 731 13.82 -7.91 -18.15
C SER A 731 13.35 -6.58 -17.56
N ALA A 732 14.04 -5.49 -17.89
CA ALA A 732 13.79 -4.18 -17.31
C ALA A 732 13.62 -3.13 -18.42
N TYR A 733 12.60 -2.29 -18.29
CA TYR A 733 12.56 -1.04 -19.03
C TYR A 733 13.30 0.05 -18.24
N LEU A 734 14.19 0.75 -18.90
CA LEU A 734 14.89 1.92 -18.39
C LEU A 734 14.28 3.16 -19.07
N PRO A 735 13.49 3.99 -18.36
CA PRO A 735 12.97 5.25 -18.90
C PRO A 735 14.08 6.20 -19.39
N PRO A 736 13.74 7.22 -20.20
CA PRO A 736 14.70 8.20 -20.73
C PRO A 736 15.65 8.82 -19.68
N GLY A 737 16.92 8.42 -19.71
CA GLY A 737 17.98 8.93 -18.84
C GLY A 737 19.23 8.04 -18.87
N VAL A 738 20.25 8.36 -18.07
CA VAL A 738 21.39 7.47 -17.82
C VAL A 738 21.15 6.71 -16.52
N TRP A 739 21.38 5.40 -16.52
CA TRP A 739 21.16 4.51 -15.38
C TRP A 739 22.46 3.80 -14.98
N TYR A 740 22.82 3.86 -13.71
CA TYR A 740 24.02 3.25 -13.16
C TYR A 740 23.67 2.02 -12.33
N ASP A 741 24.23 0.85 -12.63
CA ASP A 741 24.13 -0.33 -11.76
C ASP A 741 24.63 0.00 -10.34
N LEU A 742 23.84 -0.27 -9.30
CA LEU A 742 24.16 0.12 -7.92
C LEU A 742 25.36 -0.65 -7.32
N TYR A 743 25.71 -1.81 -7.87
CA TYR A 743 26.72 -2.72 -7.32
C TYR A 743 28.07 -2.58 -8.02
N ASN A 744 28.08 -2.45 -9.35
CA ASN A 744 29.28 -2.35 -10.17
C ASN A 744 29.46 -0.98 -10.86
N HIS A 745 28.47 -0.08 -10.77
CA HIS A 745 28.49 1.29 -11.30
C HIS A 745 28.59 1.42 -12.84
N THR A 746 28.32 0.34 -13.59
CA THR A 746 28.25 0.38 -15.05
C THR A 746 27.09 1.28 -15.50
N ALA A 747 27.38 2.19 -16.44
CA ALA A 747 26.41 3.12 -17.00
C ALA A 747 25.69 2.52 -18.22
N ILE A 748 24.37 2.63 -18.25
CA ILE A 748 23.51 2.32 -19.40
C ILE A 748 22.83 3.63 -19.81
N ASP A 749 23.12 4.12 -21.02
CA ASP A 749 22.52 5.34 -21.55
C ASP A 749 21.23 5.01 -22.32
N ALA A 750 20.09 5.40 -21.75
CA ALA A 750 18.76 5.27 -22.32
C ALA A 750 18.17 6.65 -22.72
N SER A 751 18.96 7.73 -22.71
CA SER A 751 18.50 9.13 -22.79
C SER A 751 17.68 9.48 -24.03
N ALA A 752 17.76 8.69 -25.11
CA ALA A 752 17.14 9.01 -26.38
C ALA A 752 15.63 8.69 -26.46
N ALA A 753 15.19 7.57 -25.86
CA ALA A 753 13.81 7.07 -25.95
C ALA A 753 13.44 6.04 -24.85
N GLY A 754 14.27 5.93 -23.80
CA GLY A 754 14.28 4.78 -22.92
C GLY A 754 14.86 3.53 -23.60
N LEU A 755 14.95 2.42 -22.87
CA LEU A 755 15.56 1.17 -23.34
C LEU A 755 14.96 -0.05 -22.61
N ASN A 756 14.41 -0.99 -23.36
CA ASN A 756 14.21 -2.35 -22.86
C ASN A 756 15.56 -3.08 -22.83
N THR A 757 15.96 -3.60 -21.68
CA THR A 757 17.23 -4.30 -21.48
C THR A 757 17.05 -5.61 -20.71
N THR A 758 18.01 -6.51 -20.84
CA THR A 758 18.03 -7.80 -20.14
C THR A 758 19.34 -7.92 -19.35
N VAL A 759 19.24 -7.94 -18.03
CA VAL A 759 20.40 -7.96 -17.12
C VAL A 759 20.51 -9.31 -16.43
N GLN A 760 21.67 -9.96 -16.56
CA GLN A 760 21.94 -11.27 -15.98
C GLN A 760 22.08 -11.17 -14.44
N ALA A 761 21.37 -12.04 -13.72
CA ALA A 761 21.46 -12.20 -12.26
C ALA A 761 21.02 -13.63 -11.87
N GLY A 762 21.98 -14.50 -11.55
CA GLY A 762 21.71 -15.85 -11.07
C GLY A 762 21.15 -15.88 -9.65
N LEU A 763 20.93 -17.07 -9.09
CA LEU A 763 20.49 -17.23 -7.69
C LEU A 763 21.59 -16.90 -6.65
N ALA A 764 22.81 -16.63 -7.11
CA ALA A 764 23.89 -16.10 -6.28
C ALA A 764 23.87 -14.56 -6.19
N ASP A 765 23.11 -13.87 -7.04
CA ASP A 765 23.23 -12.43 -7.28
C ASP A 765 22.03 -11.65 -6.72
N ASN A 766 22.28 -10.40 -6.32
CA ASN A 766 21.21 -9.47 -5.97
C ASN A 766 20.33 -9.18 -7.21
N PRO A 767 19.05 -8.80 -7.04
CA PRO A 767 18.24 -8.28 -8.14
C PRO A 767 18.92 -7.03 -8.75
N PRO A 768 18.84 -6.83 -10.08
CA PRO A 768 19.26 -5.59 -10.72
C PRO A 768 18.62 -4.35 -10.08
N VAL A 769 19.48 -3.44 -9.62
CA VAL A 769 19.10 -2.16 -9.01
C VAL A 769 19.96 -1.08 -9.63
N PHE A 770 19.34 0.05 -9.96
CA PHE A 770 19.95 1.13 -10.71
C PHE A 770 19.78 2.47 -10.00
N VAL A 771 20.74 3.37 -10.17
CA VAL A 771 20.66 4.79 -9.78
C VAL A 771 20.49 5.64 -11.03
N LEU A 772 19.46 6.48 -11.05
CA LEU A 772 19.19 7.42 -12.13
C LEU A 772 20.20 8.59 -12.12
N GLY A 773 20.78 8.91 -13.27
CA GLY A 773 21.64 10.07 -13.47
C GLY A 773 20.91 11.38 -13.21
N GLY A 774 21.59 12.31 -12.54
CA GLY A 774 20.99 13.50 -11.95
C GLY A 774 20.80 13.41 -10.43
N ASN A 775 21.17 12.29 -9.79
CA ASN A 775 20.91 12.04 -8.37
C ASN A 775 22.16 11.89 -7.49
N ILE A 776 22.02 12.24 -6.21
CA ILE A 776 23.00 11.97 -5.16
C ILE A 776 22.31 11.12 -4.08
N VAL A 777 22.76 9.86 -3.94
CA VAL A 777 22.16 8.90 -3.00
C VAL A 777 23.03 8.77 -1.74
N PRO A 778 22.49 9.05 -0.53
CA PRO A 778 23.18 8.80 0.73
C PRO A 778 23.10 7.33 1.14
N LEU A 779 24.26 6.71 1.38
CA LEU A 779 24.40 5.34 1.86
C LEU A 779 25.16 5.30 3.19
N GLY A 780 24.75 4.38 4.07
CA GLY A 780 25.40 4.11 5.35
C GLY A 780 26.69 3.27 5.26
N PRO A 781 27.29 2.93 6.42
CA PRO A 781 28.44 2.06 6.51
C PRO A 781 28.13 0.61 6.11
N GLN A 782 29.15 -0.14 5.73
CA GLN A 782 29.07 -1.60 5.54
C GLN A 782 29.31 -2.35 6.86
N GLY A 783 28.87 -3.61 6.95
CA GLY A 783 29.26 -4.54 8.02
C GLY A 783 28.48 -4.44 9.34
N THR A 784 27.48 -3.57 9.44
CA THR A 784 26.53 -3.55 10.58
C THR A 784 25.41 -4.60 10.41
N ASN A 785 24.88 -5.09 11.53
CA ASN A 785 23.74 -6.01 11.60
C ASN A 785 22.45 -5.38 12.16
N THR A 786 22.51 -4.13 12.64
CA THR A 786 21.34 -3.39 13.17
C THR A 786 21.33 -1.93 12.74
N THR A 787 20.18 -1.25 12.82
CA THR A 787 20.08 0.20 12.55
C THR A 787 20.82 1.03 13.60
N THR A 788 20.87 0.55 14.84
CA THR A 788 21.68 1.14 15.92
C THR A 788 23.17 1.19 15.54
N GLY A 789 23.72 0.09 14.99
CA GLY A 789 25.10 0.06 14.50
C GLY A 789 25.32 0.86 13.21
N LEU A 790 24.30 0.95 12.34
CA LEU A 790 24.36 1.72 11.10
C LEU A 790 24.52 3.22 11.38
N ARG A 791 23.70 3.76 12.29
CA ARG A 791 23.63 5.20 12.62
C ARG A 791 24.89 5.73 13.33
N ALA A 792 25.75 4.84 13.84
CA ALA A 792 27.01 5.20 14.49
C ALA A 792 28.22 5.27 13.54
N GLY A 793 28.08 4.89 12.26
CA GLY A 793 29.18 4.82 11.29
C GLY A 793 29.13 5.86 10.17
N ASN A 794 30.17 5.83 9.33
CA ASN A 794 30.40 6.84 8.29
C ASN A 794 29.47 6.69 7.08
N LEU A 795 29.18 7.80 6.41
CA LEU A 795 28.41 7.84 5.17
C LEU A 795 29.27 7.74 3.91
N THR A 796 28.68 7.12 2.88
CA THR A 796 29.09 7.22 1.48
C THR A 796 28.04 8.03 0.71
N LEU A 797 28.44 8.97 -0.15
CA LEU A 797 27.54 9.56 -1.15
C LEU A 797 27.84 8.97 -2.53
N LEU A 798 26.82 8.45 -3.22
CA LEU A 798 26.92 8.10 -4.64
C LEU A 798 26.41 9.26 -5.50
N VAL A 799 27.29 9.86 -6.30
CA VAL A 799 26.97 10.96 -7.22
C VAL A 799 26.83 10.40 -8.63
N ALA A 800 25.60 10.33 -9.13
CA ALA A 800 25.26 9.87 -10.48
C ALA A 800 25.04 11.08 -11.39
N PHE A 801 25.97 11.40 -12.30
CA PHE A 801 25.75 12.49 -13.26
C PHE A 801 24.80 12.06 -14.41
N PRO A 802 23.99 12.98 -14.96
CA PRO A 802 23.18 12.73 -16.14
C PRO A 802 24.02 12.88 -17.43
N SER A 803 23.50 12.39 -18.56
CA SER A 803 23.99 12.83 -19.87
C SER A 803 23.59 14.29 -20.12
N ALA A 804 24.28 14.98 -21.04
CA ALA A 804 23.93 16.36 -21.41
C ALA A 804 22.58 16.48 -22.17
N SER A 805 21.97 15.33 -22.51
CA SER A 805 20.69 15.19 -23.19
C SER A 805 19.66 14.39 -22.38
N SER A 806 19.92 14.14 -21.09
CA SER A 806 18.92 13.50 -20.21
C SER A 806 17.73 14.45 -20.01
N PRO A 807 16.48 13.99 -20.15
CA PRO A 807 15.31 14.83 -19.91
C PRO A 807 15.12 15.11 -18.42
N HIS A 808 14.23 16.05 -18.12
CA HIS A 808 13.71 16.24 -16.77
C HIS A 808 12.81 15.05 -16.38
N PHE A 809 12.85 14.68 -15.10
CA PHE A 809 11.98 13.68 -14.48
C PHE A 809 11.30 14.27 -13.23
N GLU A 810 10.16 13.71 -12.84
CA GLU A 810 9.38 14.22 -11.72
C GLU A 810 10.05 13.90 -10.37
N ARG A 811 10.21 14.94 -9.54
CA ARG A 811 10.73 14.88 -8.17
C ARG A 811 9.66 15.27 -7.18
N CYS A 812 9.84 14.87 -5.93
CA CYS A 812 8.94 15.21 -4.84
C CYS A 812 9.73 15.61 -3.59
N GLY A 813 9.22 16.59 -2.85
CA GLY A 813 9.94 17.24 -1.76
C GLY A 813 10.96 18.27 -2.21
N GLN A 814 11.89 18.65 -1.32
CA GLN A 814 12.98 19.56 -1.67
C GLN A 814 14.12 18.77 -2.32
N GLY A 815 14.37 19.03 -3.62
CA GLY A 815 15.49 18.45 -4.35
C GLY A 815 15.78 19.25 -5.62
N CYS A 816 16.82 20.10 -5.58
CA CYS A 816 17.28 21.03 -6.63
C CYS A 816 16.19 21.74 -7.46
N GLY A 817 16.00 23.04 -7.18
CA GLY A 817 15.27 23.94 -8.08
C GLY A 817 15.85 23.91 -9.51
N SER A 818 15.01 24.27 -10.50
CA SER A 818 15.14 24.00 -11.95
C SER A 818 16.32 24.66 -12.71
N ARG A 819 17.51 24.69 -12.12
CA ARG A 819 18.73 25.36 -12.60
C ARG A 819 19.51 24.52 -13.63
N ASN A 820 18.81 24.07 -14.68
CA ASN A 820 19.43 23.57 -15.91
C ASN A 820 19.82 24.75 -16.81
N GLY A 821 20.95 25.39 -16.48
CA GLY A 821 21.63 26.27 -17.43
C GLY A 821 22.30 25.44 -18.52
N TYR A 822 22.05 25.78 -19.79
CA TYR A 822 22.57 25.06 -20.96
C TYR A 822 24.06 24.71 -20.85
N GLY A 823 24.37 23.41 -20.90
CA GLY A 823 25.73 22.89 -21.04
C GLY A 823 26.36 22.25 -19.78
N ASN A 824 25.83 22.50 -18.58
CA ASN A 824 26.36 21.90 -17.34
C ASN A 824 25.57 20.64 -16.95
N ARG A 825 26.26 19.53 -16.66
CA ARG A 825 25.63 18.35 -16.03
C ARG A 825 25.53 18.57 -14.53
N VAL A 826 24.39 18.22 -13.95
CA VAL A 826 24.08 18.48 -12.53
C VAL A 826 23.52 17.21 -11.90
N ALA A 827 24.01 16.85 -10.72
CA ALA A 827 23.44 15.80 -9.88
C ALA A 827 23.09 16.38 -8.51
N CYS A 828 21.93 16.01 -7.97
CA CYS A 828 21.43 16.54 -6.70
C CYS A 828 20.77 15.48 -5.83
N GLY A 829 20.72 15.72 -4.53
CA GLY A 829 19.94 14.90 -3.61
C GLY A 829 19.94 15.52 -2.22
N HIS A 830 19.35 14.83 -1.27
CA HIS A 830 19.24 15.28 0.11
C HIS A 830 19.24 14.12 1.08
N MET A 831 19.27 14.44 2.37
CA MET A 831 19.19 13.48 3.45
C MET A 831 18.53 14.10 4.67
N TYR A 832 17.53 13.42 5.22
CA TYR A 832 16.93 13.75 6.51
C TYR A 832 17.44 12.80 7.59
N LEU A 833 17.88 13.35 8.73
CA LEU A 833 18.23 12.60 9.95
C LEU A 833 17.79 13.36 11.20
N ASP A 834 17.00 12.69 12.04
CA ASP A 834 16.77 13.00 13.45
C ASP A 834 17.36 11.87 14.33
N GLN A 835 17.02 11.79 15.63
CA GLN A 835 17.51 10.70 16.49
C GLN A 835 16.97 9.30 16.14
N GLY A 836 15.96 9.22 15.28
CA GLY A 836 15.39 8.01 14.72
C GLY A 836 14.00 7.67 15.23
N ASP A 837 13.65 8.02 16.47
CA ASP A 837 12.37 7.63 17.08
C ASP A 837 11.76 8.67 18.07
N GLU A 838 12.27 9.90 18.12
CA GLU A 838 11.63 11.03 18.84
C GLU A 838 10.20 11.30 18.33
N LEU A 839 9.25 11.65 19.21
CA LEU A 839 7.85 11.92 18.85
C LEU A 839 7.73 13.01 17.76
N ASP A 840 8.35 14.16 18.01
CA ASP A 840 8.38 15.26 17.04
C ASP A 840 9.29 14.90 15.87
N VAL A 841 8.73 14.91 14.66
CA VAL A 841 9.52 14.84 13.42
C VAL A 841 10.20 16.20 13.25
N GLY A 842 11.44 16.31 13.74
CA GLY A 842 12.10 17.59 13.93
C GLY A 842 12.22 18.41 12.64
N THR A 843 11.40 19.46 12.55
CA THR A 843 11.38 20.43 11.45
C THR A 843 12.44 21.52 11.59
N ALA A 844 13.22 21.50 12.68
CA ALA A 844 14.38 22.39 12.86
C ALA A 844 15.37 22.19 11.70
N GLN A 845 16.03 23.29 11.27
CA GLN A 845 16.98 23.25 10.15
C GLN A 845 17.94 22.07 10.28
N ASN A 846 18.61 21.94 11.44
CA ASN A 846 19.64 20.98 11.83
C ASN A 846 19.36 19.47 11.57
N ASN A 847 18.22 19.08 11.01
CA ASN A 847 17.82 17.71 10.67
C ASN A 847 17.89 17.37 9.16
N TYR A 848 18.11 18.34 8.26
CA TYR A 848 18.09 18.14 6.80
C TYR A 848 19.35 18.65 6.10
N LEU A 849 20.00 17.83 5.26
CA LEU A 849 21.12 18.22 4.39
C LEU A 849 20.75 18.16 2.90
N ALA A 850 21.15 19.17 2.13
CA ALA A 850 21.12 19.14 0.66
C ALA A 850 22.52 18.92 0.06
N PHE A 851 22.58 18.20 -1.06
CA PHE A 851 23.79 17.94 -1.84
C PHE A 851 23.59 18.38 -3.30
N GLU A 852 24.60 19.03 -3.86
CA GLU A 852 24.64 19.40 -5.28
C GLU A 852 26.05 19.17 -5.86
N ALA A 853 26.11 18.51 -7.00
CA ALA A 853 27.33 18.34 -7.79
C ALA A 853 27.10 18.93 -9.20
N ARG A 854 28.05 19.74 -9.69
CA ARG A 854 28.01 20.30 -11.06
C ARG A 854 29.30 20.02 -11.80
N GLU A 855 29.18 19.56 -13.03
CA GLU A 855 30.25 19.51 -14.04
C GLU A 855 30.21 20.82 -14.84
N VAL A 856 31.34 21.54 -14.91
CA VAL A 856 31.49 22.81 -15.61
C VAL A 856 32.58 22.70 -16.66
N THR A 857 32.20 22.79 -17.93
CA THR A 857 33.12 22.78 -19.07
C THR A 857 33.46 24.21 -19.49
N HIS A 858 34.68 24.65 -19.18
CA HIS A 858 35.16 25.97 -19.61
C HIS A 858 35.67 25.94 -21.07
N PRO A 859 35.34 26.93 -21.91
CA PRO A 859 35.84 27.00 -23.29
C PRO A 859 37.38 26.98 -23.34
N GLY A 860 37.94 25.91 -23.91
CA GLY A 860 39.39 25.74 -24.10
C GLY A 860 40.18 25.27 -22.88
N ALA A 861 39.55 24.80 -21.81
CA ALA A 861 40.23 24.34 -20.59
C ALA A 861 39.74 22.96 -20.10
N ARG A 862 40.39 22.42 -19.05
CA ARG A 862 39.94 21.19 -18.37
C ARG A 862 38.52 21.37 -17.82
N THR A 863 37.71 20.33 -17.92
CA THR A 863 36.45 20.23 -17.16
C THR A 863 36.75 20.28 -15.66
N GLN A 864 36.08 21.18 -14.96
CA GLN A 864 36.13 21.30 -13.51
C GLN A 864 34.81 20.82 -12.90
N GLY A 865 34.87 20.29 -11.68
CA GLY A 865 33.69 19.93 -10.92
C GLY A 865 33.57 20.77 -9.65
N SER A 866 32.34 21.05 -9.24
CA SER A 866 32.03 21.60 -7.92
C SER A 866 31.09 20.65 -7.18
N PHE A 867 31.30 20.49 -5.88
CA PHE A 867 30.44 19.73 -4.99
C PHE A 867 30.15 20.59 -3.76
N ALA A 868 28.87 20.83 -3.51
CA ALA A 868 28.36 21.64 -2.42
C ALA A 868 27.46 20.80 -1.51
N VAL A 869 27.64 20.99 -0.22
CA VAL A 869 26.70 20.56 0.83
C VAL A 869 26.16 21.84 1.44
N TYR A 870 24.84 22.00 1.50
CA TYR A 870 24.23 23.24 1.99
C TYR A 870 22.98 22.98 2.81
N TRP A 871 22.59 24.02 3.54
CA TRP A 871 21.51 24.00 4.50
C TRP A 871 20.30 24.81 3.99
N PRO A 872 19.30 24.19 3.35
CA PRO A 872 18.06 24.90 3.05
C PRO A 872 17.27 25.13 4.34
N GLY A 873 16.70 26.33 4.47
CA GLY A 873 15.68 26.57 5.48
C GLY A 873 14.40 25.78 5.15
N PRO A 874 13.71 25.19 6.14
CA PRO A 874 12.42 24.57 5.89
C PRO A 874 11.43 25.60 5.30
N PRO A 875 10.54 25.19 4.39
CA PRO A 875 9.75 26.12 3.59
C PRO A 875 8.85 26.97 4.51
N GLY A 876 8.88 28.29 4.31
CA GLY A 876 8.13 29.25 5.12
C GLY A 876 8.78 29.71 6.44
N SER A 877 9.96 29.18 6.82
CA SER A 877 10.60 29.46 8.14
C SER A 877 11.27 30.83 8.31
N ALA A 878 10.61 31.91 7.86
CA ALA A 878 11.05 33.29 8.08
C ALA A 878 10.81 33.77 9.53
N GLY A 879 11.44 33.12 10.52
CA GLY A 879 11.43 33.58 11.92
C GLY A 879 11.61 32.53 13.03
N ALA A 880 11.76 31.24 12.72
CA ALA A 880 11.86 30.19 13.73
C ALA A 880 13.28 30.04 14.32
N GLU A 881 13.66 30.90 15.27
CA GLU A 881 14.90 30.74 16.04
C GLU A 881 14.70 29.71 17.18
N GLY A 882 15.02 28.44 16.90
CA GLY A 882 14.95 27.34 17.86
C GLY A 882 15.94 26.24 17.55
N CYS A 883 17.09 26.24 18.23
CA CYS A 883 18.13 25.22 18.05
C CYS A 883 17.84 23.95 18.87
N THR A 884 17.45 22.86 18.22
CA THR A 884 17.60 21.52 18.79
C THR A 884 19.10 21.16 18.82
N ALA A 885 19.65 20.96 20.01
CA ALA A 885 21.10 20.99 20.24
C ALA A 885 21.84 19.68 19.92
N ASN A 886 21.15 18.55 19.75
CA ASN A 886 21.71 17.21 19.95
C ASN A 886 21.84 16.32 18.70
N VAL A 887 21.49 16.77 17.49
CA VAL A 887 21.65 15.93 16.28
C VAL A 887 23.14 15.78 15.95
N THR A 888 23.69 14.61 16.26
CA THR A 888 25.07 14.25 15.92
C THR A 888 25.11 13.68 14.51
N TRP A 889 25.61 14.48 13.57
CA TRP A 889 25.71 14.05 12.17
C TRP A 889 26.80 12.99 11.97
N PRO A 890 26.52 11.88 11.25
CA PRO A 890 27.53 10.90 10.90
C PRO A 890 28.58 11.50 9.95
N ILE A 891 29.80 10.99 10.04
CA ILE A 891 30.95 11.54 9.31
C ILE A 891 30.84 11.17 7.82
N LEU A 892 30.97 12.16 6.94
CA LEU A 892 31.17 11.92 5.51
C LEU A 892 32.62 11.46 5.26
N ASP A 893 32.78 10.20 4.86
CA ASP A 893 34.08 9.55 4.63
C ASP A 893 34.39 9.42 3.14
N THR A 894 33.41 8.96 2.35
CA THR A 894 33.62 8.64 0.93
C THR A 894 32.57 9.29 0.03
N VAL A 895 33.01 9.83 -1.11
CA VAL A 895 32.17 10.25 -2.23
C VAL A 895 32.58 9.44 -3.46
N THR A 896 31.66 8.67 -4.02
CA THR A 896 31.86 7.91 -5.27
C THR A 896 31.19 8.66 -6.40
N VAL A 897 31.93 8.98 -7.46
CA VAL A 897 31.42 9.77 -8.59
C VAL A 897 31.35 8.93 -9.87
N MET A 898 30.18 8.92 -10.50
CA MET A 898 29.84 8.11 -11.67
C MET A 898 29.43 9.00 -12.86
N GLY A 899 29.78 8.60 -14.08
CA GLY A 899 29.30 9.24 -15.32
C GLY A 899 30.19 10.30 -15.96
N VAL A 900 31.40 10.49 -15.43
CA VAL A 900 32.29 11.60 -15.80
C VAL A 900 33.55 11.10 -16.50
N GLY A 901 34.10 11.94 -17.37
CA GLY A 901 35.46 11.76 -17.89
C GLY A 901 36.52 12.06 -16.82
N PRO A 902 37.81 12.20 -17.19
CA PRO A 902 38.85 12.64 -16.26
C PRO A 902 38.65 14.11 -15.87
N VAL A 903 37.83 14.34 -14.83
CA VAL A 903 37.47 15.66 -14.30
C VAL A 903 38.34 16.02 -13.10
N ASP A 904 38.76 17.28 -13.04
CA ASP A 904 39.76 17.75 -12.07
C ASP A 904 39.10 18.27 -10.78
N LEU A 905 38.66 17.38 -9.89
CA LEU A 905 38.16 17.75 -8.55
C LEU A 905 39.27 18.15 -7.56
N THR A 906 40.46 18.61 -8.03
CA THR A 906 41.38 19.34 -7.13
C THR A 906 40.77 20.67 -6.65
N SER A 907 39.69 21.13 -7.29
CA SER A 907 38.91 22.34 -6.95
C SER A 907 37.51 22.04 -6.36
N VAL A 908 37.36 21.06 -5.44
CA VAL A 908 36.11 20.92 -4.66
C VAL A 908 35.84 22.22 -3.90
N THR A 909 34.93 23.01 -4.43
CA THR A 909 34.58 24.33 -3.92
C THR A 909 33.35 24.20 -3.03
N PHE A 910 33.59 24.02 -1.73
CA PHE A 910 32.56 24.15 -0.70
C PHE A 910 32.02 25.58 -0.74
N MET A 911 30.82 25.77 -1.32
CA MET A 911 30.16 27.07 -1.36
C MET A 911 29.68 27.48 0.04
N ASP A 912 29.57 28.79 0.25
CA ASP A 912 29.59 29.42 1.58
C ASP A 912 28.33 29.15 2.42
N ILE A 913 28.50 29.04 3.74
CA ILE A 913 27.39 28.85 4.69
C ILE A 913 26.76 30.21 5.00
N GLY A 914 26.05 30.76 4.02
CA GLY A 914 25.29 32.01 4.15
C GLY A 914 23.79 31.77 4.26
N ARG A 915 23.10 32.54 5.13
CA ARG A 915 21.64 32.75 5.01
C ARG A 915 21.38 33.33 3.62
N GLN A 916 20.83 32.56 2.68
CA GLN A 916 20.23 33.14 1.46
C GLN A 916 19.03 33.98 1.89
N SER A 917 19.14 35.31 1.74
CA SER A 917 18.16 36.28 2.24
C SER A 917 16.90 36.40 1.39
N ASP A 918 16.68 35.47 0.46
CA ASP A 918 15.48 35.37 -0.36
C ASP A 918 15.27 33.91 -0.84
N PRO A 919 14.29 33.17 -0.29
CA PRO A 919 13.92 31.85 -0.80
C PRO A 919 13.23 31.89 -2.17
N SER A 920 12.62 33.01 -2.57
CA SER A 920 11.73 33.09 -3.74
C SER A 920 12.46 33.07 -5.09
N SER A 921 13.73 33.50 -5.14
CA SER A 921 14.60 33.38 -6.32
C SER A 921 15.53 32.15 -6.31
N ALA A 922 15.58 31.41 -5.21
CA ALA A 922 16.35 30.17 -5.09
C ALA A 922 15.56 28.95 -5.55
N PHE A 923 14.30 28.85 -5.12
CA PHE A 923 13.40 27.72 -5.38
C PHE A 923 12.29 28.15 -6.35
N GLY A 924 12.24 27.50 -7.52
CA GLY A 924 11.26 27.79 -8.58
C GLY A 924 9.85 27.31 -8.24
N ILE A 925 9.21 27.92 -7.24
CA ILE A 925 7.79 27.77 -6.95
C ILE A 925 6.99 28.45 -8.08
N PRO A 926 5.99 27.80 -8.70
CA PRO A 926 5.08 28.47 -9.63
C PRO A 926 4.41 29.67 -8.93
N GLY A 927 4.74 30.88 -9.39
CA GLY A 927 4.67 32.05 -8.53
C GLY A 927 3.27 32.62 -8.27
N THR A 928 3.01 32.97 -7.01
CA THR A 928 2.06 34.03 -6.67
C THR A 928 2.64 35.39 -7.08
N ALA A 929 1.89 36.18 -7.85
CA ALA A 929 2.35 37.47 -8.32
C ALA A 929 2.25 38.54 -7.23
N VAL A 930 3.37 39.18 -6.88
CA VAL A 930 3.38 40.34 -5.97
C VAL A 930 3.06 41.61 -6.75
N VAL A 931 1.96 42.27 -6.37
CA VAL A 931 1.47 43.50 -7.00
C VAL A 931 2.37 44.70 -6.66
N SER A 932 2.69 45.52 -7.65
CA SER A 932 3.42 46.78 -7.44
C SER A 932 2.56 47.84 -6.74
N SER A 933 3.10 48.51 -5.72
CA SER A 933 2.55 49.78 -5.22
C SER A 933 3.69 50.73 -4.84
N GLN A 934 3.43 52.04 -4.94
CA GLN A 934 4.40 53.10 -4.68
C GLN A 934 4.09 53.84 -3.37
N SER A 935 5.15 54.43 -2.80
CA SER A 935 5.13 55.67 -2.00
C SER A 935 4.14 55.82 -0.83
N VAL A 936 4.66 55.67 0.38
CA VAL A 936 4.39 56.61 1.50
C VAL A 936 5.74 57.02 2.10
N THR A 937 5.90 58.28 2.52
CA THR A 937 7.18 58.81 3.04
C THR A 937 6.98 59.67 4.30
N SER A 938 7.99 59.67 5.17
CA SER A 938 8.09 60.44 6.44
C SER A 938 7.09 60.02 7.55
N MET A 939 7.29 60.27 8.85
CA MET A 939 8.20 61.20 9.56
C MET A 939 8.98 60.51 10.72
N PRO A 940 9.87 61.18 11.51
CA PRO A 940 11.19 60.61 11.79
C PRO A 940 11.61 60.43 13.26
N LEU A 941 12.85 59.94 13.43
CA LEU A 941 13.80 60.15 14.54
C LEU A 941 13.48 59.57 15.94
N LEU A 942 14.28 58.57 16.31
CA LEU A 942 15.27 58.78 17.37
C LEU A 942 16.52 57.91 17.09
N ALA A 943 17.71 58.51 17.17
CA ALA A 943 18.95 57.88 16.74
C ALA A 943 19.89 57.58 17.92
N ASN A 944 20.02 56.31 18.30
CA ASN A 944 21.25 55.78 18.87
C ASN A 944 21.20 54.24 18.98
N GLN A 945 21.95 53.54 18.13
CA GLN A 945 22.88 52.45 18.49
C GLN A 945 23.81 52.19 17.28
N SER A 946 25.02 51.70 17.53
CA SER A 946 26.04 51.48 16.50
C SER A 946 25.64 50.37 15.53
N THR A 947 25.87 50.59 14.23
CA THR A 947 25.88 49.51 13.23
C THR A 947 26.87 48.41 13.66
N PRO A 948 26.44 47.16 13.82
CA PRO A 948 27.38 46.05 13.95
C PRO A 948 28.22 45.98 12.68
N SER A 949 29.55 45.94 12.82
CA SER A 949 30.42 45.62 11.70
C SER A 949 30.06 44.23 11.17
N LEU A 950 29.82 44.11 9.86
CA LEU A 950 29.68 42.81 9.20
C LEU A 950 30.89 41.93 9.55
N GLN A 951 30.67 40.92 10.38
CA GLN A 951 31.66 39.88 10.64
C GLN A 951 31.98 39.20 9.31
N PRO A 952 33.27 38.97 8.98
CA PRO A 952 33.64 38.31 7.74
C PRO A 952 33.04 36.89 7.71
N VAL A 953 32.35 36.55 6.63
CA VAL A 953 31.72 35.24 6.47
C VAL A 953 32.79 34.13 6.46
N PRO A 954 32.59 32.99 7.15
CA PRO A 954 33.66 32.05 7.44
C PRO A 954 33.94 31.13 6.24
N LYS A 955 34.84 31.55 5.35
CA LYS A 955 35.26 30.75 4.19
C LYS A 955 35.70 29.34 4.59
N ILE A 956 34.98 28.33 4.10
CA ILE A 956 35.46 26.95 4.08
C ILE A 956 36.60 26.86 3.06
N VAL A 957 37.76 26.36 3.51
CA VAL A 957 38.93 26.14 2.64
C VAL A 957 39.34 24.68 2.75
N TYR A 958 39.15 23.92 1.67
CA TYR A 958 39.76 22.61 1.49
C TYR A 958 41.23 22.79 1.13
N ASN A 959 42.14 22.12 1.85
CA ASN A 959 43.56 22.16 1.55
C ASN A 959 43.98 20.87 0.80
N PRO A 960 44.16 20.89 -0.54
CA PRO A 960 44.51 19.69 -1.29
C PRO A 960 45.90 19.11 -0.99
N LYS A 961 46.75 19.82 -0.23
CA LYS A 961 48.06 19.30 0.23
C LYS A 961 47.99 18.57 1.58
N THR A 962 47.14 18.99 2.51
CA THR A 962 46.98 18.32 3.82
C THR A 962 45.75 17.39 3.88
N LYS A 963 44.84 17.49 2.90
CA LYS A 963 43.52 16.81 2.85
C LYS A 963 42.57 17.21 3.99
N GLU A 964 42.87 18.28 4.69
CA GLU A 964 42.03 18.81 5.77
C GLU A 964 40.90 19.68 5.22
N LEU A 965 39.73 19.55 5.84
CA LEU A 965 38.60 20.46 5.71
C LEU A 965 38.45 21.19 7.04
N ASN A 966 38.71 22.51 7.06
CA ASN A 966 38.69 23.28 8.29
C ASN A 966 37.44 24.18 8.34
N ILE A 967 36.47 23.80 9.17
CA ILE A 967 35.23 24.55 9.43
C ILE A 967 35.36 25.15 10.83
N SER A 968 35.56 26.47 10.90
CA SER A 968 35.93 27.19 12.13
C SER A 968 34.94 28.31 12.48
N ALA A 969 33.65 28.03 12.35
CA ALA A 969 32.55 28.88 12.83
C ALA A 969 31.30 28.05 13.17
N LEU A 970 30.29 28.68 13.77
CA LEU A 970 28.96 28.12 14.12
C LEU A 970 28.94 27.01 15.19
N GLY A 971 30.07 26.65 15.82
CA GLY A 971 30.11 25.79 17.01
C GLY A 971 29.95 24.28 16.77
N TYR A 972 29.43 23.87 15.62
CA TYR A 972 29.38 22.47 15.20
C TYR A 972 30.69 22.05 14.51
N GLN A 973 31.43 21.12 15.10
CA GLN A 973 32.61 20.54 14.43
C GLN A 973 32.20 19.34 13.57
N LEU A 974 32.05 19.56 12.26
CA LEU A 974 32.15 18.50 11.25
C LEU A 974 33.60 17.98 11.21
N ARG A 975 33.94 17.09 12.14
CA ARG A 975 35.24 16.42 12.16
C ARG A 975 35.24 15.35 11.07
N CYS A 976 35.98 15.60 9.98
CA CYS A 976 36.41 14.55 9.06
C CYS A 976 37.78 14.01 9.53
N PRO A 977 37.85 12.87 10.26
CA PRO A 977 39.12 12.35 10.75
C PRO A 977 39.83 11.68 9.59
N ASN A 978 40.99 12.20 9.21
CA ASN A 978 41.88 11.62 8.19
C ASN A 978 41.34 11.55 6.75
N GLY A 979 40.78 12.66 6.25
CA GLY A 979 40.75 13.01 4.83
C GLY A 979 39.68 12.31 3.98
N LEU A 980 38.73 13.11 3.47
CA LEU A 980 37.67 12.71 2.55
C LEU A 980 38.22 11.91 1.35
N LYS A 981 37.66 10.71 1.10
CA LYS A 981 38.02 9.85 -0.03
C LYS A 981 37.08 10.12 -1.19
N ILE A 982 37.61 10.68 -2.28
CA ILE A 982 36.87 10.84 -3.54
C ILE A 982 37.30 9.71 -4.47
N THR A 983 36.37 8.81 -4.81
CA THR A 983 36.61 7.65 -5.67
C THR A 983 35.98 7.89 -7.04
N TRP A 984 36.81 7.78 -8.07
CA TRP A 984 36.45 8.02 -9.47
C TRP A 984 36.28 6.72 -10.24
N LEU A 985 35.20 6.60 -11.01
CA LEU A 985 34.95 5.48 -11.90
C LEU A 985 34.78 6.01 -13.34
N PRO A 986 35.86 6.04 -14.14
CA PRO A 986 35.81 6.56 -15.51
C PRO A 986 34.99 5.63 -16.42
N GLN A 987 34.29 6.22 -17.38
CA GLN A 987 33.44 5.49 -18.31
C GLN A 987 34.25 4.51 -19.18
N ALA A 988 33.97 3.21 -19.06
CA ALA A 988 34.48 2.21 -20.00
C ALA A 988 33.76 2.39 -21.35
N ASN A 989 34.52 2.56 -22.43
CA ASN A 989 33.94 2.65 -23.77
C ASN A 989 33.27 1.32 -24.15
N GLY A 990 32.07 1.40 -24.73
CA GLY A 990 31.22 0.24 -25.00
C GLY A 990 31.89 -0.80 -25.90
N GLY A 991 32.17 -1.98 -25.32
CA GLY A 991 32.55 -3.20 -26.00
C GLY A 991 31.64 -4.34 -25.54
N ALA A 992 31.37 -5.32 -26.41
CA ALA A 992 30.36 -6.35 -26.16
C ALA A 992 30.69 -7.26 -24.95
N LEU A 993 29.65 -7.65 -24.22
CA LEU A 993 29.72 -8.56 -23.08
C LEU A 993 30.39 -9.89 -23.45
N SER A 994 31.55 -10.18 -22.88
CA SER A 994 32.12 -11.53 -22.84
C SER A 994 33.02 -11.71 -21.60
N GLN A 995 32.73 -12.77 -20.84
CA GLN A 995 33.48 -13.32 -19.71
C GLN A 995 33.74 -12.41 -18.49
N MET A 996 33.13 -12.78 -17.36
CA MET A 996 33.48 -12.24 -16.03
C MET A 996 34.77 -12.89 -15.50
N PRO A 997 35.67 -12.14 -14.85
CA PRO A 997 36.67 -12.72 -13.95
C PRO A 997 36.03 -13.02 -12.59
N THR A 998 36.18 -14.24 -12.08
CA THR A 998 35.84 -14.57 -10.68
C THR A 998 36.80 -13.89 -9.71
N ILE A 999 36.26 -13.11 -8.78
CA ILE A 999 37.03 -12.55 -7.65
C ILE A 999 36.96 -13.54 -6.48
N GLU A 1000 38.09 -14.17 -6.15
CA GLU A 1000 38.21 -15.02 -4.96
C GLU A 1000 38.19 -14.20 -3.66
N PRO A 1001 37.71 -14.78 -2.54
CA PRO A 1001 37.59 -14.05 -1.27
C PRO A 1001 38.97 -13.71 -0.67
N VAL A 1002 39.23 -12.42 -0.46
CA VAL A 1002 40.45 -11.94 0.20
C VAL A 1002 40.45 -12.31 1.68
N THR A 1003 41.28 -13.28 2.06
CA THR A 1003 41.52 -13.65 3.46
C THR A 1003 42.26 -12.53 4.19
N ILE A 1004 41.66 -11.99 5.25
CA ILE A 1004 42.30 -10.98 6.10
C ILE A 1004 43.35 -11.66 6.99
N ALA A 1005 44.62 -11.48 6.67
CA ALA A 1005 45.74 -11.76 7.57
C ALA A 1005 46.02 -10.54 8.45
N ALA A 1006 46.25 -10.76 9.75
CA ALA A 1006 46.59 -9.68 10.68
C ALA A 1006 48.10 -9.42 10.68
N GLU A 1007 48.52 -8.21 10.32
CA GLU A 1007 49.89 -7.76 10.55
C GLU A 1007 50.12 -7.52 12.05
N SER A 1008 51.20 -8.07 12.59
CA SER A 1008 51.75 -7.72 13.90
C SER A 1008 53.24 -7.42 13.75
N SER A 1009 53.75 -6.48 14.55
CA SER A 1009 54.97 -5.75 14.24
C SER A 1009 56.26 -6.45 14.69
N ASN A 1010 57.27 -6.37 13.82
CA ASN A 1010 58.72 -6.47 14.07
C ASN A 1010 59.21 -6.95 15.45
N SER A 1011 59.90 -8.10 15.48
CA SER A 1011 61.28 -8.13 15.98
C SER A 1011 62.08 -9.29 15.36
N SER A 1012 63.40 -9.12 15.30
CA SER A 1012 64.33 -9.99 14.56
C SER A 1012 64.96 -11.09 15.42
N THR A 1013 65.06 -12.32 14.90
CA THR A 1013 66.26 -13.18 15.05
C THR A 1013 66.30 -14.29 14.00
N GLN A 1014 67.50 -14.85 13.77
CA GLN A 1014 67.77 -16.04 12.92
C GLN A 1014 67.24 -17.33 13.63
N THR A 1015 67.06 -18.51 13.01
CA THR A 1015 68.11 -19.34 12.36
C THR A 1015 67.53 -20.62 11.71
N THR A 1016 68.00 -20.97 10.50
CA THR A 1016 68.13 -22.32 9.84
C THR A 1016 66.96 -23.33 9.72
N ILE A 1017 66.92 -24.01 8.57
CA ILE A 1017 66.05 -25.14 8.21
C ILE A 1017 66.81 -26.48 8.36
N VAL A 1018 66.20 -27.50 8.98
CA VAL A 1018 66.50 -28.95 8.79
C VAL A 1018 65.17 -29.73 8.92
N ALA A 1019 65.06 -30.92 8.34
CA ALA A 1019 63.81 -31.71 8.28
C ALA A 1019 63.99 -33.20 8.68
N THR A 1020 62.86 -33.84 9.02
CA THR A 1020 62.61 -35.30 9.18
C THR A 1020 63.29 -36.03 10.39
N PRO A 1021 62.92 -37.29 10.74
CA PRO A 1021 61.60 -37.67 11.31
C PRO A 1021 61.65 -38.74 12.46
N ILE A 1022 60.46 -39.27 12.86
CA ILE A 1022 60.18 -40.61 13.50
C ILE A 1022 60.26 -40.77 15.06
N ALA A 1023 59.35 -41.63 15.58
CA ALA A 1023 59.35 -42.41 16.85
C ALA A 1023 58.92 -41.79 18.22
N THR A 1024 57.61 -41.91 18.51
CA THR A 1024 56.96 -42.62 19.66
C THR A 1024 57.72 -42.98 20.96
N MET A 1025 57.07 -42.79 22.13
CA MET A 1025 56.83 -43.72 23.29
C MET A 1025 56.63 -42.95 24.63
N VAL A 1026 55.84 -43.35 25.65
CA VAL A 1026 54.74 -44.35 25.81
C VAL A 1026 53.95 -44.07 27.12
N ASP A 1027 52.72 -44.59 27.25
CA ASP A 1027 51.88 -44.77 28.47
C ASP A 1027 51.31 -43.53 29.24
N ALA A 1028 50.19 -43.62 29.98
CA ALA A 1028 49.36 -44.79 30.35
C ALA A 1028 47.83 -44.54 30.29
N SER A 1029 47.04 -45.62 30.18
CA SER A 1029 45.55 -45.71 30.23
C SER A 1029 45.15 -47.18 30.52
N PRO A 1030 43.86 -47.62 30.60
CA PRO A 1030 42.57 -46.93 30.71
C PRO A 1030 41.85 -47.36 32.05
N PRO A 1031 40.53 -47.73 32.19
CA PRO A 1031 39.65 -48.50 31.28
C PRO A 1031 38.41 -47.76 30.74
N PHE A 1032 38.17 -47.98 29.44
CA PHE A 1032 36.88 -47.88 28.72
C PHE A 1032 36.12 -49.23 28.85
N PRO A 1033 34.84 -49.44 28.41
CA PRO A 1033 34.31 -49.20 27.04
C PRO A 1033 32.82 -48.72 27.00
N ALA A 1034 32.09 -48.57 25.89
CA ALA A 1034 32.24 -48.91 24.45
C ALA A 1034 31.30 -47.97 23.61
N THR A 1035 30.97 -48.13 22.32
CA THR A 1035 31.67 -48.21 20.98
C THR A 1035 30.56 -47.91 19.91
N VAL A 1036 30.75 -47.73 18.59
CA VAL A 1036 31.89 -47.86 17.65
C VAL A 1036 31.95 -46.63 16.69
N THR A 1037 32.08 -46.79 15.36
CA THR A 1037 32.31 -45.73 14.34
C THR A 1037 31.58 -45.99 13.01
N PHE A 1038 31.48 -44.95 12.16
CA PHE A 1038 31.10 -45.03 10.73
C PHE A 1038 32.28 -45.42 9.81
N PRO A 1039 32.00 -45.96 8.60
CA PRO A 1039 32.81 -45.72 7.39
C PRO A 1039 31.99 -45.48 6.09
N ASP A 1040 32.67 -45.17 4.98
CA ASP A 1040 32.14 -44.56 3.72
C ASP A 1040 31.75 -45.50 2.54
N MET A 1041 31.18 -44.87 1.49
CA MET A 1041 31.03 -45.29 0.06
C MET A 1041 29.88 -46.27 -0.31
N PRO A 1042 29.46 -46.38 -1.61
CA PRO A 1042 29.76 -45.60 -2.84
C PRO A 1042 28.49 -45.07 -3.59
N LEU A 1043 28.61 -44.77 -4.90
CA LEU A 1043 27.55 -44.32 -5.82
C LEU A 1043 26.75 -45.46 -6.51
N GLN A 1044 25.58 -45.07 -7.04
CA GLN A 1044 24.90 -45.53 -8.29
C GLN A 1044 23.76 -46.59 -8.26
N GLN A 1045 22.79 -46.34 -9.16
CA GLN A 1045 21.75 -47.21 -9.79
C GLN A 1045 20.48 -47.65 -9.02
N ASP A 1046 19.37 -47.00 -9.41
CA ASP A 1046 18.08 -47.57 -9.85
C ASP A 1046 17.54 -48.88 -9.26
N ALA A 1047 16.55 -48.78 -8.37
CA ALA A 1047 15.32 -49.60 -8.38
C ALA A 1047 14.22 -48.97 -7.52
N ALA A 1048 12.95 -49.24 -7.86
CA ALA A 1048 11.76 -48.90 -7.08
C ALA A 1048 10.83 -50.12 -7.02
N PRO A 1049 9.71 -50.10 -6.28
CA PRO A 1049 9.38 -49.47 -4.98
C PRO A 1049 9.03 -50.56 -3.93
N ILE A 1050 8.48 -50.22 -2.75
CA ILE A 1050 7.33 -50.91 -2.07
C ILE A 1050 6.99 -50.26 -0.70
N ASP A 1051 5.76 -50.50 -0.26
CA ASP A 1051 5.02 -50.06 0.94
C ASP A 1051 5.73 -49.48 2.18
N ALA A 1052 5.03 -48.52 2.79
CA ALA A 1052 5.14 -48.18 4.21
C ALA A 1052 3.80 -48.46 4.91
N THR A 1053 3.81 -49.24 5.99
CA THR A 1053 2.65 -49.42 6.90
C THR A 1053 3.13 -49.53 8.35
N VAL A 1054 2.27 -49.11 9.29
CA VAL A 1054 2.40 -49.22 10.77
C VAL A 1054 3.52 -48.35 11.41
N GLU A 1055 3.30 -47.51 12.42
CA GLU A 1055 2.11 -46.72 12.83
C GLU A 1055 2.57 -45.67 13.88
N ALA A 1056 1.95 -44.48 13.91
CA ALA A 1056 2.05 -43.54 15.03
C ALA A 1056 0.76 -42.69 15.09
N PRO A 1057 0.12 -42.49 16.26
CA PRO A 1057 -1.32 -42.17 16.29
C PRO A 1057 -1.69 -40.68 16.46
N MET A 1058 -2.97 -40.39 16.20
CA MET A 1058 -3.73 -39.18 16.59
C MET A 1058 -3.58 -37.89 15.75
N GLY A 1059 -3.82 -38.03 14.44
CA GLY A 1059 -5.04 -37.49 13.82
C GLY A 1059 -5.36 -35.98 13.89
N TRP A 1060 -5.09 -35.27 12.80
CA TRP A 1060 -5.77 -34.02 12.41
C TRP A 1060 -6.47 -34.24 11.05
N PRO A 1061 -7.74 -33.82 10.86
CA PRO A 1061 -8.44 -33.97 9.58
C PRO A 1061 -8.11 -32.84 8.59
N ALA A 1062 -7.15 -33.06 7.70
CA ALA A 1062 -6.88 -32.14 6.60
C ALA A 1062 -7.95 -32.28 5.49
N VAL A 1063 -8.84 -31.29 5.35
CA VAL A 1063 -9.89 -31.27 4.32
C VAL A 1063 -9.49 -30.34 3.19
N TRP A 1064 -9.05 -30.92 2.07
CA TRP A 1064 -8.76 -30.20 0.83
C TRP A 1064 -9.91 -30.36 -0.18
N PRO A 1065 -10.32 -29.30 -0.91
CA PRO A 1065 -10.93 -29.48 -2.22
C PRO A 1065 -9.87 -30.01 -3.22
N PRO A 1066 -10.25 -30.82 -4.23
CA PRO A 1066 -9.29 -31.60 -5.00
C PRO A 1066 -8.40 -30.75 -5.91
N SER A 1067 -7.08 -30.82 -5.70
CA SER A 1067 -6.07 -30.33 -6.62
C SER A 1067 -5.83 -31.34 -7.75
N PHE A 1068 -5.82 -30.86 -9.00
CA PHE A 1068 -5.41 -31.69 -10.14
C PHE A 1068 -3.89 -31.88 -10.15
N ALA A 1069 -3.44 -33.13 -10.27
CA ALA A 1069 -2.02 -33.45 -10.50
C ALA A 1069 -1.69 -33.41 -12.01
N PRO A 1070 -0.50 -32.95 -12.41
CA PRO A 1070 -0.10 -32.89 -13.82
C PRO A 1070 0.32 -34.27 -14.35
N GLY A 1071 -0.03 -34.56 -15.61
CA GLY A 1071 0.41 -35.76 -16.32
C GLY A 1071 0.36 -35.56 -17.84
N ASP A 1072 1.50 -35.84 -18.49
CA ASP A 1072 1.76 -36.10 -19.91
C ASP A 1072 1.07 -35.22 -20.99
N ALA A 1073 1.90 -34.44 -21.68
CA ALA A 1073 1.49 -33.67 -22.86
C ALA A 1073 1.49 -34.53 -24.15
N PRO A 1074 0.37 -34.58 -24.91
CA PRO A 1074 0.35 -35.14 -26.26
C PRO A 1074 0.93 -34.14 -27.29
N ALA A 1075 1.58 -34.65 -28.34
CA ALA A 1075 2.20 -33.82 -29.38
C ALA A 1075 1.19 -33.12 -30.31
N VAL A 1076 1.59 -31.96 -30.85
CA VAL A 1076 0.81 -31.13 -31.80
C VAL A 1076 0.75 -31.75 -33.20
N PRO A 1077 -0.44 -31.88 -33.81
CA PRO A 1077 -0.62 -32.03 -35.26
C PRO A 1077 -1.08 -30.71 -35.91
N THR A 1078 -0.57 -30.41 -37.11
CA THR A 1078 -0.94 -29.21 -37.91
C THR A 1078 -2.32 -29.33 -38.58
N PRO A 1079 -3.04 -28.21 -38.81
CA PRO A 1079 -4.43 -28.23 -39.28
C PRO A 1079 -4.61 -28.39 -40.81
N ALA A 1080 -5.62 -29.17 -41.21
CA ALA A 1080 -6.14 -29.36 -42.56
C ALA A 1080 -7.66 -29.71 -42.49
N PRO A 1081 -8.48 -29.56 -43.56
CA PRO A 1081 -9.79 -28.92 -43.41
C PRO A 1081 -11.02 -29.85 -43.28
N ALA A 1082 -12.15 -29.22 -42.96
CA ALA A 1082 -13.45 -29.86 -42.74
C ALA A 1082 -14.12 -30.45 -44.00
N PRO A 1083 -14.97 -31.47 -43.81
CA PRO A 1083 -16.21 -31.63 -44.57
C PRO A 1083 -17.47 -31.68 -43.67
N SER A 1084 -18.64 -31.55 -44.29
CA SER A 1084 -19.96 -31.38 -43.65
C SER A 1084 -20.87 -32.63 -43.86
N PRO A 1085 -22.20 -32.67 -43.55
CA PRO A 1085 -22.74 -33.75 -42.72
C PRO A 1085 -23.74 -34.72 -43.38
N ARG A 1086 -23.95 -35.89 -42.73
CA ARG A 1086 -25.07 -36.89 -42.80
C ARG A 1086 -24.77 -38.00 -41.76
N GLY A 1087 -25.72 -38.71 -41.13
CA GLY A 1087 -27.18 -38.53 -41.03
C GLY A 1087 -27.96 -39.83 -40.69
N ALA A 1088 -28.73 -39.85 -39.58
CA ALA A 1088 -29.69 -40.89 -39.14
C ALA A 1088 -29.09 -42.30 -38.81
N VAL A 1089 -29.78 -43.32 -38.27
CA VAL A 1089 -31.22 -43.59 -37.96
C VAL A 1089 -31.35 -44.48 -36.68
N SER A 1090 -32.46 -44.39 -35.92
CA SER A 1090 -33.10 -45.46 -35.08
C SER A 1090 -32.35 -46.09 -33.87
N ALA A 1091 -33.00 -46.70 -32.85
CA ALA A 1091 -34.36 -46.63 -32.27
C ALA A 1091 -34.43 -47.50 -30.96
N LEU A 1092 -35.62 -47.56 -30.32
CA LEU A 1092 -36.01 -48.37 -29.13
C LEU A 1092 -35.44 -47.84 -27.79
N SER A 1093 -36.24 -47.24 -26.90
CA SER A 1093 -37.35 -47.76 -26.04
C SER A 1093 -36.83 -48.55 -24.81
N GLN A 1094 -37.38 -48.43 -23.60
CA GLN A 1094 -38.80 -48.31 -23.23
C GLN A 1094 -39.11 -47.45 -21.97
N GLN A 1095 -40.40 -47.12 -21.82
CA GLN A 1095 -41.18 -46.92 -20.57
C GLN A 1095 -40.89 -45.74 -19.60
N ALA A 1096 -41.97 -44.99 -19.37
CA ALA A 1096 -42.33 -44.21 -18.17
C ALA A 1096 -43.68 -44.84 -17.65
N PRO A 1097 -44.47 -44.29 -16.68
CA PRO A 1097 -44.39 -43.00 -15.99
C PRO A 1097 -44.56 -43.11 -14.43
N PRO A 1098 -45.51 -42.45 -13.72
CA PRO A 1098 -45.24 -41.22 -12.93
C PRO A 1098 -45.65 -41.31 -11.43
N VAL A 1099 -45.56 -40.19 -10.70
CA VAL A 1099 -46.59 -39.56 -9.81
C VAL A 1099 -45.90 -38.62 -8.79
N ALA A 1100 -46.63 -37.61 -8.30
CA ALA A 1100 -46.16 -36.57 -7.37
C ALA A 1100 -46.59 -36.80 -5.91
N GLY A 1101 -46.00 -36.02 -4.97
CA GLY A 1101 -46.49 -35.88 -3.59
C GLY A 1101 -45.35 -35.77 -2.57
N GLY A 1102 -45.23 -34.61 -1.92
CA GLY A 1102 -44.17 -34.27 -0.96
C GLY A 1102 -43.95 -32.77 -0.90
#